data_AF-A0A4D4LG79-F1
#
_entry.id   AF-A0A4D4LG79-F1
#
_cell.length_a   1.000
_cell.length_b   1.000
_cell.length_c   1.000
_cell.angle_alpha   90.00
_cell.angle_beta   90.00
_cell.angle_gamma   90.00
#
_symmetry.space_group_name_H-M   'P 1'
#
loop_
_entity.id
_entity.type
_entity.pdbx_description
1 polymer ?
#
loop_
_entity_poly.entity_id
_entity_poly.type
_entity_poly.pdbx_seq_one_letter_code
_entity_poly.pdbx_strand_id
1 'polypeptide(L)'
;MTGTEAARMALPQGRRSSEVSRLLRCGFSDVSVARRLLDAPELAGVCSGSVLLEGLGATADPDLALRGLVRLVEALPEVPETSEMPEIPGDGGDKERIDSRQALLDALITVGPLRDGLLGVLGVSEAMGDHLARHPRHWQALVTDKAADLPPTTRDVERALAEGVWGEPGAGLSRPDALRVAYRRALLAIAARDVCGTIDVTQVAAELTDLATATLRAALEIAAEERPEDAASCRLAVIGTGQCGGRELNYASDVDVVFVAEAVDGTEEAKAVRAATRLASRLTRICSDVTIEGTIWPVDADLRPEGRDGPLVRTLSGHLAYYQRRAGIGEFQALLKARPVAGDSALGKAYVDAVGPLVWQAVGREDVVSYVRQVCRRAVGDIPGGDVPGVGADREPKLGTRGLRDVEFTVRLLQLVHGRSDESLRGGTTLEVLAALAAGGYVGCSDAAALSEAYRFLRSVEQRTQLYLLRRTRRVPQDEADLRRLGRSLGAVYGWDRHADPVSELGAAWRRYAREVRRPHVKLFFRPLLDAVARLESGRVRLSRQAAEQRLKALGYADPAAALRHVEALASGVTRKAAIQRTLLPVLLGWFADSADPDAGLLGLRKVSDALGKTPWYLRLLRDEGAAAENLARVLSAGRLAPDLLLRAPEAVAVLSAPEGLRPRGRAHLEQEVLAAVGRADGAEQAVAVVRGVRRREMFRTAAADVIASARLLNEVAQPTVSWPPQGGCGAPAIPPTARFPHGVRPAVEVPSALRDCEPHVPARLSNRTALPEEPAGPGALVDMVGDALSDLNAATLAGALRAAVRDTWGDELPTRFAVIGLGRFGGHELSYGSDADVLFVHEPREGTDEQEAARAAFAVANEMRRLLQLPTVDPPLLIDADLRPEGKSGPLVRTLASYAAYYRRWSLVWESQALLRAEPVAGDPDLGRRFIELIDPLRYPAEGLGEDAIREIRRLKARMESERLPRGADPTTHAKLGRGGLSDVEWTVQLLQMRHGWAEPGLRTTRTREALAAAHAVELITTEDAQTLDEAWILASRVRNAVMLVRGRPGDTFPTDVRELAAVARYLGYGPGHVGEMLEDYRRTTRRARAVVERLFYDYEN
;
A
#
# COMPACT_ATOMS: atom_id res chain seq x y z
N MET A 1 28.32 47.81 -33.99
CA MET A 1 27.55 48.24 -35.18
C MET A 1 26.09 48.04 -34.84
N THR A 2 25.18 49.00 -34.70
CA THR A 2 25.13 50.46 -34.92
C THR A 2 23.90 50.97 -34.15
N GLY A 3 24.07 52.06 -33.37
CA GLY A 3 23.05 53.07 -32.97
C GLY A 3 21.81 52.61 -32.21
N THR A 4 21.43 53.16 -31.05
CA THR A 4 21.33 54.61 -30.79
C THR A 4 21.30 54.87 -29.28
N GLU A 5 22.06 55.88 -28.86
CA GLU A 5 22.19 56.40 -27.50
C GLU A 5 21.21 57.57 -27.26
N ALA A 6 21.04 57.93 -25.99
CA ALA A 6 20.43 59.17 -25.45
C ALA A 6 18.89 59.24 -25.33
N ALA A 7 18.37 59.29 -24.10
CA ALA A 7 18.28 60.55 -23.34
C ALA A 7 17.57 60.32 -22.00
N ARG A 8 18.26 60.63 -20.89
CA ARG A 8 17.65 60.87 -19.59
C ARG A 8 16.77 62.13 -19.69
N MET A 9 15.46 61.94 -19.83
CA MET A 9 14.47 63.00 -19.62
C MET A 9 13.91 62.89 -18.21
N ALA A 10 14.06 63.96 -17.45
CA ALA A 10 13.40 64.17 -16.18
C ALA A 10 11.87 63.99 -16.34
N LEU A 11 11.29 63.09 -15.55
CA LEU A 11 9.86 63.02 -15.30
C LEU A 11 9.57 63.42 -13.85
N PRO A 12 8.41 64.05 -13.60
CA PRO A 12 8.22 65.03 -12.54
C PRO A 12 7.93 64.38 -11.19
N GLN A 13 8.10 65.13 -10.11
CA GLN A 13 7.61 64.83 -8.76
C GLN A 13 6.16 64.28 -8.82
N GLY A 14 5.99 62.98 -8.58
CA GLY A 14 4.75 62.25 -8.85
C GLY A 14 4.10 61.63 -7.61
N ARG A 15 3.09 62.34 -7.10
CA ARG A 15 1.86 61.87 -6.43
C ARG A 15 1.95 60.95 -5.19
N ARG A 16 1.56 61.54 -4.05
CA ARG A 16 0.85 60.87 -2.94
C ARG A 16 -0.07 59.77 -3.48
N SER A 17 0.02 58.54 -2.98
CA SER A 17 -0.89 57.47 -3.40
C SER A 17 -2.33 57.93 -3.14
N SER A 18 -3.19 57.97 -4.17
CA SER A 18 -4.60 58.30 -3.97
C SER A 18 -5.20 57.36 -2.92
N GLU A 19 -6.04 57.89 -2.06
CA GLU A 19 -6.76 57.15 -1.00
C GLU A 19 -7.45 55.87 -1.53
N VAL A 20 -7.94 55.93 -2.78
CA VAL A 20 -8.46 54.79 -3.56
C VAL A 20 -7.47 53.62 -3.64
N SER A 21 -6.20 53.90 -3.93
CA SER A 21 -5.15 52.88 -3.99
C SER A 21 -4.82 52.29 -2.62
N ARG A 22 -5.02 53.06 -1.54
CA ARG A 22 -4.84 52.57 -0.16
C ARG A 22 -5.95 51.58 0.20
N LEU A 23 -7.20 51.92 -0.10
CA LEU A 23 -8.36 51.05 0.14
C LEU A 23 -8.29 49.75 -0.67
N LEU A 24 -7.93 49.81 -1.95
CA LEU A 24 -7.73 48.61 -2.78
C LEU A 24 -6.62 47.69 -2.20
N ARG A 25 -5.53 48.26 -1.70
CA ARG A 25 -4.45 47.49 -1.04
C ARG A 25 -4.88 46.84 0.27
N CYS A 26 -5.80 47.47 1.00
CA CYS A 26 -6.42 46.87 2.20
C CYS A 26 -7.44 45.78 1.85
N GLY A 27 -7.82 45.64 0.57
CA GLY A 27 -8.65 44.55 0.07
C GLY A 27 -10.13 44.88 -0.12
N PHE A 28 -10.53 46.15 0.02
CA PHE A 28 -11.89 46.62 -0.27
C PHE A 28 -12.23 46.44 -1.76
N SER A 29 -13.43 45.94 -2.01
CA SER A 29 -13.99 45.69 -3.34
C SER A 29 -14.86 46.86 -3.82
N ASP A 30 -15.61 47.52 -2.93
CA ASP A 30 -16.39 48.72 -3.23
C ASP A 30 -15.78 49.95 -2.54
N VAL A 31 -14.73 50.48 -3.16
CA VAL A 31 -13.99 51.65 -2.66
C VAL A 31 -14.91 52.87 -2.49
N SER A 32 -15.97 52.99 -3.29
CA SER A 32 -16.89 54.12 -3.26
C SER A 32 -17.76 54.09 -2.01
N VAL A 33 -18.32 52.93 -1.68
CA VAL A 33 -19.10 52.70 -0.46
C VAL A 33 -18.18 52.76 0.75
N ALA A 34 -17.02 52.12 0.70
CA ALA A 34 -16.05 52.12 1.80
C ALA A 34 -15.64 53.54 2.20
N ARG A 35 -15.36 54.42 1.24
CA ARG A 35 -15.04 55.83 1.53
C ARG A 35 -16.21 56.55 2.19
N ARG A 36 -17.43 56.40 1.66
CA ARG A 36 -18.63 57.02 2.27
C ARG A 36 -18.87 56.57 3.70
N LEU A 37 -18.65 55.28 4.00
CA LEU A 37 -18.84 54.73 5.35
C LEU A 37 -17.70 55.14 6.30
N LEU A 38 -16.47 55.26 5.82
CA LEU A 38 -15.35 55.80 6.62
C LEU A 38 -15.52 57.30 6.91
N ASP A 39 -16.14 58.06 6.00
CA ASP A 39 -16.44 59.48 6.20
C ASP A 39 -17.73 59.71 7.02
N ALA A 40 -18.39 58.64 7.46
CA ALA A 40 -19.63 58.73 8.23
C ALA A 40 -19.37 59.40 9.59
N PRO A 41 -20.22 60.37 10.03
CA PRO A 41 -20.01 61.13 11.27
C PRO A 41 -19.92 60.22 12.51
N GLU A 42 -20.57 59.07 12.47
CA GLU A 42 -20.58 58.05 13.52
C GLU A 42 -19.18 57.47 13.80
N LEU A 43 -18.26 57.54 12.83
CA LEU A 43 -16.88 57.04 12.94
C LEU A 43 -15.82 58.16 12.99
N ALA A 44 -16.23 59.43 13.06
CA ALA A 44 -15.31 60.58 12.97
C ALA A 44 -14.14 60.54 13.99
N GLY A 45 -14.38 59.97 15.18
CA GLY A 45 -13.36 59.82 16.24
C GLY A 45 -12.28 58.77 16.00
N VAL A 46 -12.50 57.82 15.07
CA VAL A 46 -11.60 56.68 14.79
C VAL A 46 -11.04 56.69 13.36
N CYS A 47 -11.70 57.37 12.42
CA CYS A 47 -11.35 57.34 10.99
C CYS A 47 -10.08 58.12 10.61
N SER A 48 -9.57 58.98 11.49
CA SER A 48 -8.32 59.72 11.26
C SER A 48 -7.04 58.90 11.51
N GLY A 49 -7.14 57.71 12.14
CA GLY A 49 -6.00 56.85 12.47
C GLY A 49 -5.70 55.74 11.44
N SER A 50 -4.43 55.35 11.27
CA SER A 50 -4.05 54.20 10.41
C SER A 50 -4.53 52.85 10.96
N VAL A 51 -4.73 52.77 12.28
CA VAL A 51 -4.98 51.54 13.02
C VAL A 51 -6.31 50.87 12.65
N LEU A 52 -7.40 51.63 12.50
CA LEU A 52 -8.70 51.07 12.09
C LEU A 52 -8.64 50.51 10.67
N LEU A 53 -7.99 51.22 9.74
CA LEU A 53 -7.89 50.79 8.35
C LEU A 53 -6.96 49.57 8.20
N GLU A 54 -5.89 49.49 8.99
CA GLU A 54 -5.04 48.31 9.08
C GLU A 54 -5.81 47.11 9.64
N GLY A 55 -6.59 47.31 10.70
CA GLY A 55 -7.47 46.29 11.28
C GLY A 55 -8.51 45.77 10.29
N LEU A 56 -9.23 46.67 9.61
CA LEU A 56 -10.19 46.31 8.55
C LEU A 56 -9.49 45.60 7.39
N GLY A 57 -8.30 46.05 7.00
CA GLY A 57 -7.53 45.43 5.93
C GLY A 57 -7.00 44.03 6.24
N ALA A 58 -6.98 43.63 7.52
CA ALA A 58 -6.61 42.30 7.97
C ALA A 58 -7.79 41.31 7.99
N THR A 59 -9.03 41.77 7.83
CA THR A 59 -10.21 40.90 7.91
C THR A 59 -10.43 40.10 6.62
N ALA A 60 -11.31 39.09 6.71
CA ALA A 60 -11.69 38.24 5.59
C ALA A 60 -12.40 39.03 4.47
N ASP A 61 -13.31 39.94 4.84
CA ASP A 61 -14.01 40.87 3.97
C ASP A 61 -14.07 42.26 4.64
N PRO A 62 -13.21 43.22 4.20
CA PRO A 62 -13.18 44.57 4.76
C PRO A 62 -14.47 45.36 4.54
N ASP A 63 -15.18 45.13 3.42
CA ASP A 63 -16.44 45.80 3.10
C ASP A 63 -17.57 45.31 4.02
N LEU A 64 -17.61 44.01 4.32
CA LEU A 64 -18.54 43.43 5.29
C LEU A 64 -18.23 43.91 6.71
N ALA A 65 -16.96 43.90 7.10
CA ALA A 65 -16.52 44.34 8.42
C ALA A 65 -16.91 45.80 8.70
N LEU A 66 -16.67 46.69 7.73
CA LEU A 66 -16.99 48.11 7.85
C LEU A 66 -18.51 48.35 7.94
N ARG A 67 -19.30 47.68 7.09
CA ARG A 67 -20.77 47.77 7.15
C ARG A 67 -21.33 47.27 8.48
N GLY A 68 -20.81 46.15 8.97
CA GLY A 68 -21.20 45.59 10.27
C GLY A 68 -20.82 46.53 11.43
N LEU A 69 -19.64 47.15 11.36
CA LEU A 69 -19.18 48.09 12.37
C LEU A 69 -20.05 49.34 12.43
N VAL A 70 -20.36 49.95 11.27
CA VAL A 70 -21.22 51.14 11.21
C VAL A 70 -22.59 50.83 11.81
N ARG A 71 -23.22 49.70 11.43
CA ARG A 71 -24.52 49.28 11.98
C ARG A 71 -24.50 49.08 13.50
N LEU A 72 -23.39 48.56 14.04
CA LEU A 72 -23.21 48.39 15.49
C LEU A 72 -23.09 49.74 16.20
N VAL A 73 -22.29 50.66 15.64
CA VAL A 73 -22.06 52.01 16.18
C VAL A 73 -23.35 52.86 16.13
N GLU A 74 -24.14 52.74 15.06
CA GLU A 74 -25.44 53.39 14.91
C GLU A 74 -26.46 52.88 15.96
N ALA A 75 -26.40 51.60 16.33
CA ALA A 75 -27.30 50.99 17.31
C ALA A 75 -26.94 51.31 18.77
N LEU A 76 -25.73 51.83 19.04
CA LEU A 76 -25.30 52.21 20.39
C LEU A 76 -25.79 53.62 20.77
N PRO A 77 -26.18 53.85 22.04
CA PRO A 77 -26.62 55.16 22.50
C PRO A 77 -25.46 56.17 22.49
N GLU A 78 -25.78 57.40 22.11
CA GLU A 78 -24.89 58.55 22.14
C GLU A 78 -25.05 59.28 23.47
N VAL A 79 -23.94 59.56 24.17
CA VAL A 79 -23.96 60.34 25.41
C VAL A 79 -23.77 61.82 25.03
N PRO A 80 -24.70 62.73 25.34
CA PRO A 80 -24.54 64.14 25.00
C PRO A 80 -23.33 64.76 25.71
N GLU A 81 -22.50 65.51 24.98
CA GLU A 81 -21.33 66.24 25.53
C GLU A 81 -21.71 67.36 26.52
N THR A 82 -23.00 67.69 26.63
CA THR A 82 -23.50 68.80 27.47
C THR A 82 -24.73 68.38 28.28
N SER A 83 -24.53 67.85 29.49
CA SER A 83 -25.49 68.02 30.58
C SER A 83 -24.74 68.40 31.85
N GLU A 84 -25.07 69.57 32.38
CA GLU A 84 -24.69 69.96 33.74
C GLU A 84 -25.13 68.87 34.71
N MET A 85 -24.18 68.35 35.48
CA MET A 85 -24.40 67.34 36.51
C MET A 85 -25.44 67.79 37.53
N PRO A 86 -26.45 66.99 37.88
CA PRO A 86 -26.87 66.90 39.27
C PRO A 86 -25.91 65.94 39.98
N GLU A 87 -25.20 66.47 40.98
CA GLU A 87 -24.42 65.70 41.96
C GLU A 87 -25.35 64.72 42.71
N ILE A 88 -25.53 63.50 42.20
CA ILE A 88 -25.93 62.35 43.01
C ILE A 88 -25.08 61.15 42.57
N PRO A 89 -24.20 60.62 43.44
CA PRO A 89 -23.52 59.36 43.16
C PRO A 89 -24.54 58.23 43.28
N GLY A 90 -25.06 57.81 42.12
CA GLY A 90 -25.89 56.62 41.96
C GLY A 90 -25.31 55.73 40.86
N ASP A 91 -25.31 54.41 41.12
CA ASP A 91 -24.80 53.27 40.33
C ASP A 91 -25.23 53.22 38.83
N GLY A 92 -26.03 54.18 38.34
CA GLY A 92 -26.52 54.25 36.96
C GLY A 92 -25.65 55.05 35.98
N GLY A 93 -24.98 56.12 36.43
CA GLY A 93 -24.27 57.05 35.54
C GLY A 93 -22.97 56.49 34.93
N ASP A 94 -22.23 55.69 35.69
CA ASP A 94 -21.01 55.01 35.21
C ASP A 94 -21.33 53.87 34.22
N LYS A 95 -22.50 53.23 34.39
CA LYS A 95 -22.96 52.12 33.55
C LYS A 95 -23.41 52.59 32.16
N GLU A 96 -24.10 53.73 32.07
CA GLU A 96 -24.46 54.35 30.78
C GLU A 96 -23.22 54.78 29.97
N ARG A 97 -22.15 55.19 30.64
CA ARG A 97 -20.91 55.61 29.98
C ARG A 97 -20.11 54.44 29.41
N ILE A 98 -20.09 53.29 30.10
CA ILE A 98 -19.48 52.02 29.64
C ILE A 98 -20.26 51.42 28.44
N ASP A 99 -21.58 51.63 28.40
CA ASP A 99 -22.47 51.10 27.35
C ASP A 99 -22.61 52.05 26.13
N SER A 100 -21.78 53.10 26.06
CA SER A 100 -21.91 54.16 25.05
C SER A 100 -21.21 53.86 23.72
N ARG A 101 -21.64 54.56 22.66
CA ARG A 101 -20.94 54.60 21.37
C ARG A 101 -19.45 54.93 21.54
N GLN A 102 -19.14 55.95 22.36
CA GLN A 102 -17.76 56.41 22.56
C GLN A 102 -16.88 55.34 23.20
N ALA A 103 -17.40 54.57 24.17
CA ALA A 103 -16.65 53.48 24.81
C ALA A 103 -16.18 52.41 23.81
N LEU A 104 -17.03 52.03 22.83
CA LEU A 104 -16.63 51.13 21.76
C LEU A 104 -15.53 51.74 20.88
N LEU A 105 -15.70 53.00 20.47
CA LEU A 105 -14.73 53.68 19.61
C LEU A 105 -13.35 53.80 20.29
N ASP A 106 -13.33 54.17 21.57
CA ASP A 106 -12.10 54.23 22.37
C ASP A 106 -11.45 52.84 22.51
N ALA A 107 -12.26 51.81 22.74
CA ALA A 107 -11.77 50.42 22.85
C ALA A 107 -11.18 49.92 21.51
N LEU A 108 -11.76 50.28 20.36
CA LEU A 108 -11.21 49.92 19.05
C LEU A 108 -9.81 50.50 18.81
N ILE A 109 -9.53 51.70 19.34
CA ILE A 109 -8.21 52.34 19.24
C ILE A 109 -7.24 51.67 20.24
N THR A 110 -7.67 51.52 21.48
CA THR A 110 -6.78 51.24 22.61
C THR A 110 -6.60 49.74 22.92
N VAL A 111 -7.57 48.90 22.56
CA VAL A 111 -7.59 47.46 22.89
C VAL A 111 -7.46 46.63 21.62
N GLY A 112 -6.21 46.29 21.26
CA GLY A 112 -5.89 45.51 20.06
C GLY A 112 -6.65 44.18 19.93
N PRO A 113 -6.62 43.27 20.93
CA PRO A 113 -7.32 41.99 20.85
C PRO A 113 -8.83 42.11 20.62
N LEU A 114 -9.47 43.12 21.22
CA LEU A 114 -10.87 43.43 21.01
C LEU A 114 -11.14 43.90 19.59
N ARG A 115 -10.32 44.84 19.09
CA ARG A 115 -10.42 45.32 17.70
C ARG A 115 -10.29 44.16 16.71
N ASP A 116 -9.25 43.35 16.86
CA ASP A 116 -8.96 42.27 15.93
C ASP A 116 -10.05 41.19 15.97
N GLY A 117 -10.54 40.84 17.18
CA GLY A 117 -11.65 39.92 17.37
C GLY A 117 -12.97 40.43 16.79
N LEU A 118 -13.35 41.68 17.09
CA LEU A 118 -14.60 42.28 16.62
C LEU A 118 -14.59 42.44 15.09
N LEU A 119 -13.55 43.07 14.53
CA LEU A 119 -13.44 43.26 13.09
C LEU A 119 -13.30 41.93 12.35
N GLY A 120 -12.57 40.97 12.92
CA GLY A 120 -12.42 39.62 12.38
C GLY A 120 -13.77 38.91 12.22
N VAL A 121 -14.63 38.95 13.26
CA VAL A 121 -15.96 38.35 13.20
C VAL A 121 -16.85 39.08 12.21
N LEU A 122 -16.90 40.41 12.26
CA LEU A 122 -17.70 41.23 11.34
C LEU A 122 -17.27 41.03 9.88
N GLY A 123 -15.99 40.78 9.63
CA GLY A 123 -15.47 40.50 8.29
C GLY A 123 -15.67 39.08 7.79
N VAL A 124 -16.09 38.13 8.63
CA VAL A 124 -16.35 36.75 8.21
C VAL A 124 -17.82 36.36 8.28
N SER A 125 -18.62 37.01 9.13
CA SER A 125 -19.97 36.60 9.48
C SER A 125 -20.96 37.75 9.42
N GLU A 126 -21.86 37.70 8.44
CA GLU A 126 -22.99 38.60 8.33
C GLU A 126 -24.00 38.34 9.47
N ALA A 127 -24.21 37.07 9.83
CA ALA A 127 -25.13 36.69 10.90
C ALA A 127 -24.69 37.22 12.28
N MET A 128 -23.39 37.26 12.57
CA MET A 128 -22.88 37.89 13.80
C MET A 128 -22.97 39.41 13.75
N GLY A 129 -22.78 40.03 12.58
CA GLY A 129 -23.04 41.46 12.39
C GLY A 129 -24.50 41.83 12.67
N ASP A 130 -25.44 41.02 12.18
CA ASP A 130 -26.87 41.19 12.48
C ASP A 130 -27.21 41.00 13.96
N HIS A 131 -26.54 40.06 14.64
CA HIS A 131 -26.70 39.86 16.07
C HIS A 131 -26.20 41.08 16.85
N LEU A 132 -25.00 41.58 16.53
CA LEU A 132 -24.42 42.76 17.17
C LEU A 132 -25.23 44.02 16.90
N ALA A 133 -25.78 44.22 15.71
CA ALA A 133 -26.66 45.36 15.44
C ALA A 133 -27.96 45.31 16.28
N ARG A 134 -28.48 44.11 16.59
CA ARG A 134 -29.68 43.93 17.42
C ARG A 134 -29.40 44.00 18.92
N HIS A 135 -28.24 43.47 19.34
CA HIS A 135 -27.78 43.42 20.73
C HIS A 135 -26.43 44.12 20.87
N PRO A 136 -26.38 45.46 20.71
CA PRO A 136 -25.13 46.19 20.53
C PRO A 136 -24.17 46.07 21.69
N ARG A 137 -24.65 45.93 22.93
CA ARG A 137 -23.78 45.77 24.12
C ARG A 137 -22.95 44.48 24.12
N HIS A 138 -23.27 43.50 23.27
CA HIS A 138 -22.57 42.21 23.25
C HIS A 138 -21.12 42.29 22.74
N TRP A 139 -20.69 43.40 22.12
CA TRP A 139 -19.27 43.62 21.82
C TRP A 139 -18.39 43.51 23.07
N GLN A 140 -18.94 43.82 24.25
CA GLN A 140 -18.23 43.72 25.53
C GLN A 140 -17.80 42.28 25.87
N ALA A 141 -18.46 41.27 25.30
CA ALA A 141 -18.03 39.87 25.45
C ALA A 141 -16.64 39.59 24.84
N LEU A 142 -16.13 40.52 24.01
CA LEU A 142 -14.81 40.46 23.39
C LEU A 142 -13.75 41.25 24.17
N VAL A 143 -14.13 41.98 25.24
CA VAL A 143 -13.18 42.65 26.13
C VAL A 143 -12.50 41.58 26.98
N THR A 144 -11.23 41.32 26.71
CA THR A 144 -10.44 40.33 27.45
C THR A 144 -9.70 40.98 28.61
N ASP A 145 -9.90 40.44 29.82
CA ASP A 145 -9.05 40.74 30.96
C ASP A 145 -7.82 39.80 30.90
N LYS A 146 -6.60 40.34 30.98
CA LYS A 146 -5.35 39.60 30.72
C LYS A 146 -5.11 38.39 31.65
N ALA A 147 -5.92 38.20 32.68
CA ALA A 147 -5.88 37.03 33.56
C ALA A 147 -6.66 35.80 33.00
N ALA A 148 -7.41 35.95 31.89
CA ALA A 148 -8.35 34.96 31.34
C ALA A 148 -7.86 34.22 30.06
N ASP A 149 -6.55 34.00 29.90
CA ASP A 149 -5.95 33.27 28.76
C ASP A 149 -6.17 31.74 28.78
N LEU A 150 -6.94 31.22 29.75
CA LEU A 150 -7.35 29.81 29.78
C LEU A 150 -8.65 29.63 28.97
N PRO A 151 -8.78 28.56 28.16
CA PRO A 151 -10.04 28.24 27.50
C PRO A 151 -11.18 28.16 28.51
N PRO A 152 -12.35 28.77 28.24
CA PRO A 152 -13.47 28.76 29.18
C PRO A 152 -13.89 27.31 29.46
N THR A 153 -14.03 26.95 30.73
CA THR A 153 -14.54 25.64 31.09
C THR A 153 -16.03 25.55 30.78
N THR A 154 -16.57 24.33 30.64
CA THR A 154 -18.02 24.14 30.49
C THR A 154 -18.82 24.87 31.58
N ARG A 155 -18.29 24.93 32.82
CA ARG A 155 -18.92 25.65 33.93
C ARG A 155 -18.93 27.16 33.74
N ASP A 156 -17.88 27.73 33.14
CA ASP A 156 -17.85 29.16 32.84
C ASP A 156 -18.90 29.52 31.79
N VAL A 157 -19.07 28.65 30.78
CA VAL A 157 -20.11 28.81 29.76
C VAL A 157 -21.51 28.64 30.36
N GLU A 158 -21.71 27.65 31.25
CA GLU A 158 -22.97 27.47 31.98
C GLU A 158 -23.34 28.70 32.81
N ARG A 159 -22.36 29.25 33.56
CA ARG A 159 -22.57 30.47 34.34
C ARG A 159 -22.96 31.65 33.43
N ALA A 160 -22.26 31.84 32.32
CA ALA A 160 -22.55 32.92 31.38
C ALA A 160 -23.94 32.78 30.73
N LEU A 161 -24.36 31.56 30.39
CA LEU A 161 -25.73 31.32 29.90
C LEU A 161 -26.76 31.56 31.02
N ALA A 162 -26.49 31.11 32.24
CA ALA A 162 -27.40 31.29 33.35
C ALA A 162 -27.60 32.77 33.71
N GLU A 163 -26.52 33.56 33.72
CA GLU A 163 -26.58 35.01 33.87
C GLU A 163 -27.40 35.66 32.76
N GLY A 164 -27.25 35.20 31.51
CA GLY A 164 -28.01 35.70 30.37
C GLY A 164 -29.49 35.32 30.37
N VAL A 165 -29.85 34.17 30.94
CA VAL A 165 -31.23 33.65 30.95
C VAL A 165 -32.01 34.11 32.18
N TRP A 166 -31.42 34.00 33.36
CA TRP A 166 -32.08 34.27 34.65
C TRP A 166 -31.66 35.59 35.29
N GLY A 167 -30.56 36.20 34.85
CA GLY A 167 -30.12 37.51 35.33
C GLY A 167 -30.72 38.70 34.60
N GLU A 168 -30.24 39.89 34.95
CA GLU A 168 -30.62 41.18 34.33
C GLU A 168 -30.55 41.19 32.80
N PRO A 169 -29.53 40.62 32.12
CA PRO A 169 -29.47 40.66 30.65
C PRO A 169 -30.65 39.96 29.94
N GLY A 170 -31.29 38.99 30.61
CA GLY A 170 -32.47 38.29 30.09
C GLY A 170 -33.79 38.95 30.49
N ALA A 171 -33.76 39.99 31.32
CA ALA A 171 -34.97 40.66 31.81
C ALA A 171 -35.78 41.24 30.64
N GLY A 172 -37.08 40.91 30.59
CA GLY A 172 -37.98 41.35 29.51
C GLY A 172 -38.07 40.41 28.30
N LEU A 173 -37.27 39.35 28.24
CA LEU A 173 -37.40 38.29 27.23
C LEU A 173 -38.06 37.03 27.80
N SER A 174 -38.66 36.21 26.94
CA SER A 174 -39.03 34.85 27.32
C SER A 174 -37.76 34.06 27.66
N ARG A 175 -37.79 33.13 28.63
CA ARG A 175 -36.61 32.32 28.96
C ARG A 175 -35.97 31.63 27.73
N PRO A 176 -36.75 31.05 26.79
CA PRO A 176 -36.20 30.52 25.55
C PRO A 176 -35.49 31.57 24.67
N ASP A 177 -36.01 32.79 24.55
CA ASP A 177 -35.37 33.85 23.76
C ASP A 177 -34.14 34.42 24.47
N ALA A 178 -34.18 34.58 25.79
CA ALA A 178 -33.01 34.93 26.59
C ALA A 178 -31.87 33.91 26.40
N LEU A 179 -32.20 32.62 26.32
CA LEU A 179 -31.23 31.56 26.02
C LEU A 179 -30.65 31.68 24.60
N ARG A 180 -31.46 32.02 23.59
CA ARG A 180 -30.97 32.26 22.21
C ARG A 180 -29.98 33.43 22.17
N VAL A 181 -30.31 34.51 22.87
CA VAL A 181 -29.49 35.73 22.94
C VAL A 181 -28.17 35.45 23.68
N ALA A 182 -28.22 34.75 24.81
CA ALA A 182 -27.04 34.34 25.58
C ALA A 182 -26.15 33.36 24.79
N TYR A 183 -26.75 32.38 24.09
CA TYR A 183 -26.04 31.45 23.21
C TYR A 183 -25.25 32.19 22.12
N ARG A 184 -25.88 33.15 21.43
CA ARG A 184 -25.23 33.95 20.39
C ARG A 184 -24.09 34.82 20.92
N ARG A 185 -24.25 35.38 22.13
CA ARG A 185 -23.18 36.11 22.82
C ARG A 185 -21.97 35.23 23.12
N ALA A 186 -22.19 34.00 23.59
CA ALA A 186 -21.11 33.05 23.83
C ALA A 186 -20.46 32.57 22.51
N LEU A 187 -21.28 32.33 21.47
CA LEU A 187 -20.82 31.95 20.13
C LEU A 187 -19.93 33.03 19.51
N LEU A 188 -20.25 34.31 19.72
CA LEU A 188 -19.45 35.46 19.28
C LEU A 188 -18.02 35.41 19.84
N ALA A 189 -17.85 35.08 21.13
CA ALA A 189 -16.52 34.97 21.75
C ALA A 189 -15.70 33.81 21.17
N ILE A 190 -16.33 32.67 20.89
CA ILE A 190 -15.68 31.52 20.23
C ILE A 190 -15.27 31.90 18.80
N ALA A 191 -16.18 32.53 18.05
CA ALA A 191 -15.93 32.96 16.68
C ALA A 191 -14.77 33.97 16.59
N ALA A 192 -14.66 34.92 17.53
CA ALA A 192 -13.57 35.88 17.57
C ALA A 192 -12.20 35.22 17.76
N ARG A 193 -12.10 34.22 18.65
CA ARG A 193 -10.86 33.45 18.84
C ARG A 193 -10.51 32.57 17.64
N ASP A 194 -11.51 31.93 17.04
CA ASP A 194 -11.34 31.13 15.83
C ASP A 194 -10.80 32.00 14.69
N VAL A 195 -11.46 33.11 14.35
CA VAL A 195 -11.08 33.97 13.22
C VAL A 195 -9.71 34.62 13.37
N CYS A 196 -9.29 34.91 14.61
CA CYS A 196 -7.95 35.43 14.91
C CYS A 196 -6.87 34.33 14.96
N GLY A 197 -7.24 33.06 14.86
CA GLY A 197 -6.31 31.93 14.91
C GLY A 197 -5.69 31.69 16.30
N THR A 198 -6.33 32.16 17.38
CA THR A 198 -5.82 31.97 18.75
C THR A 198 -6.10 30.57 19.30
N ILE A 199 -7.06 29.86 18.70
CA ILE A 199 -7.41 28.47 19.00
C ILE A 199 -7.47 27.67 17.70
N ASP A 200 -7.13 26.39 17.75
CA ASP A 200 -7.21 25.50 16.59
C ASP A 200 -8.62 24.95 16.38
N VAL A 201 -8.87 24.37 15.20
CA VAL A 201 -10.17 23.80 14.81
C VAL A 201 -10.71 22.72 15.76
N THR A 202 -9.83 22.03 16.49
CA THR A 202 -10.23 20.99 17.45
C THR A 202 -10.69 21.61 18.77
N GLN A 203 -10.02 22.69 19.19
CA GLN A 203 -10.44 23.50 20.33
C GLN A 203 -11.76 24.21 20.03
N VAL A 204 -11.93 24.78 18.83
CA VAL A 204 -13.22 25.36 18.39
C VAL A 204 -14.34 24.33 18.49
N ALA A 205 -14.13 23.12 17.95
CA ALA A 205 -15.14 22.07 18.01
C ALA A 205 -15.47 21.63 19.45
N ALA A 206 -14.46 21.56 20.32
CA ALA A 206 -14.63 21.24 21.73
C ALA A 206 -15.42 22.33 22.48
N GLU A 207 -15.12 23.61 22.26
CA GLU A 207 -15.82 24.74 22.86
C GLU A 207 -17.26 24.88 22.35
N LEU A 208 -17.50 24.68 21.05
CA LEU A 208 -18.86 24.63 20.49
C LEU A 208 -19.69 23.49 21.10
N THR A 209 -19.06 22.35 21.37
CA THR A 209 -19.73 21.22 22.03
C THR A 209 -20.01 21.51 23.51
N ASP A 210 -19.11 22.19 24.20
CA ASP A 210 -19.33 22.62 25.59
C ASP A 210 -20.45 23.66 25.67
N LEU A 211 -20.51 24.59 24.71
CA LEU A 211 -21.63 25.53 24.56
C LEU A 211 -22.95 24.79 24.32
N ALA A 212 -23.01 23.84 23.39
CA ALA A 212 -24.21 23.03 23.16
C ALA A 212 -24.62 22.24 24.41
N THR A 213 -23.65 21.72 25.18
CA THR A 213 -23.90 21.01 26.44
C THR A 213 -24.53 21.93 27.47
N ALA A 214 -23.98 23.13 27.66
CA ALA A 214 -24.52 24.15 28.56
C ALA A 214 -25.92 24.61 28.12
N THR A 215 -26.14 24.79 26.82
CA THR A 215 -27.45 25.15 26.25
C THR A 215 -28.50 24.06 26.48
N LEU A 216 -28.15 22.77 26.32
CA LEU A 216 -29.05 21.66 26.61
C LEU A 216 -29.45 21.62 28.10
N ARG A 217 -28.51 21.92 29.00
CA ARG A 217 -28.77 21.98 30.45
C ARG A 217 -29.73 23.13 30.79
N ALA A 218 -29.45 24.33 30.26
CA ALA A 218 -30.34 25.48 30.45
C ALA A 218 -31.73 25.24 29.86
N ALA A 219 -31.82 24.65 28.65
CA ALA A 219 -33.10 24.31 28.04
C ALA A 219 -33.89 23.26 28.84
N LEU A 220 -33.20 22.29 29.47
CA LEU A 220 -33.83 21.34 30.37
C LEU A 220 -34.35 22.01 31.64
N GLU A 221 -33.58 22.94 32.22
CA GLU A 221 -33.96 23.71 33.40
C GLU A 221 -35.19 24.58 33.13
N ILE A 222 -35.23 25.28 31.99
CA ILE A 222 -36.42 26.02 31.54
C ILE A 222 -37.62 25.09 31.37
N ALA A 223 -37.44 23.92 30.76
CA ALA A 223 -38.52 22.95 30.59
C ALA A 223 -39.04 22.40 31.93
N ALA A 224 -38.16 22.25 32.93
CA ALA A 224 -38.50 21.81 34.27
C ALA A 224 -39.20 22.92 35.08
N GLU A 225 -38.76 24.18 34.95
CA GLU A 225 -39.41 25.36 35.55
C GLU A 225 -40.85 25.52 35.01
N GLU A 226 -41.05 25.32 33.71
CA GLU A 226 -42.37 25.34 33.08
C GLU A 226 -43.26 24.14 33.45
N ARG A 227 -42.66 23.01 33.89
CA ARG A 227 -43.37 21.76 34.23
C ARG A 227 -42.80 21.08 35.49
N PRO A 228 -42.97 21.68 36.68
CA PRO A 228 -42.37 21.18 37.91
C PRO A 228 -42.90 19.79 38.31
N GLU A 229 -44.17 19.48 38.05
CA GLU A 229 -44.75 18.15 38.33
C GLU A 229 -44.13 17.04 37.48
N ASP A 230 -43.80 17.34 36.21
CA ASP A 230 -43.15 16.38 35.32
C ASP A 230 -41.70 16.14 35.76
N ALA A 231 -40.99 17.22 36.14
CA ALA A 231 -39.62 17.15 36.66
C ALA A 231 -39.54 16.36 37.98
N ALA A 232 -40.53 16.50 38.86
CA ALA A 232 -40.60 15.74 40.11
C ALA A 232 -40.93 14.25 39.90
N SER A 233 -41.53 13.88 38.77
CA SER A 233 -42.00 12.52 38.49
C SER A 233 -40.95 11.60 37.85
N CYS A 234 -39.83 12.14 37.35
CA CYS A 234 -38.84 11.35 36.60
C CYS A 234 -37.40 11.87 36.73
N ARG A 235 -36.43 10.96 36.57
CA ARG A 235 -35.02 11.27 36.34
C ARG A 235 -34.77 11.17 34.86
N LEU A 236 -34.56 12.29 34.16
CA LEU A 236 -34.26 12.32 32.72
C LEU A 236 -32.77 12.60 32.52
N ALA A 237 -32.11 11.82 31.65
CA ALA A 237 -30.77 12.10 31.16
C ALA A 237 -30.74 12.18 29.62
N VAL A 238 -29.91 13.09 29.11
CA VAL A 238 -29.67 13.33 27.68
C VAL A 238 -28.27 12.83 27.35
N ILE A 239 -28.19 11.92 26.38
CA ILE A 239 -26.94 11.32 25.92
C ILE A 239 -26.59 11.92 24.56
N GLY A 240 -25.50 12.67 24.49
CA GLY A 240 -24.97 13.17 23.23
C GLY A 240 -24.34 12.03 22.43
N THR A 241 -24.67 11.94 21.14
CA THR A 241 -24.13 10.95 20.20
C THR A 241 -23.51 11.67 18.99
N GLY A 242 -22.98 10.93 18.01
CA GLY A 242 -22.45 11.54 16.79
C GLY A 242 -21.34 12.58 17.06
N GLN A 243 -21.46 13.76 16.47
CA GLN A 243 -20.51 14.87 16.66
C GLN A 243 -20.60 15.49 18.06
N CYS A 244 -21.80 15.57 18.63
CA CYS A 244 -22.02 16.08 20.00
C CYS A 244 -21.35 15.18 21.06
N GLY A 245 -21.53 13.87 20.90
CA GLY A 245 -20.87 12.86 21.72
C GLY A 245 -19.34 12.90 21.58
N GLY A 246 -18.86 13.13 20.35
CA GLY A 246 -17.43 13.16 20.02
C GLY A 246 -16.68 14.43 20.40
N ARG A 247 -17.34 15.49 20.90
CA ARG A 247 -16.75 16.84 21.02
C ARG A 247 -16.24 17.40 19.68
N GLU A 248 -17.00 17.15 18.61
CA GLU A 248 -16.63 17.49 17.22
C GLU A 248 -17.71 18.32 16.49
N LEU A 249 -18.50 19.11 17.23
CA LEU A 249 -19.50 20.00 16.62
C LEU A 249 -18.85 21.10 15.77
N ASN A 250 -19.60 21.60 14.79
CA ASN A 250 -19.29 22.81 14.03
C ASN A 250 -20.39 23.87 14.23
N TYR A 251 -20.21 25.06 13.66
CA TYR A 251 -21.10 26.22 13.88
C TYR A 251 -22.57 26.00 13.50
N ALA A 252 -22.86 25.05 12.62
CA ALA A 252 -24.21 24.76 12.14
C ALA A 252 -24.53 23.25 12.16
N SER A 253 -23.98 22.53 13.14
CA SER A 253 -24.26 21.11 13.37
C SER A 253 -25.63 20.93 14.01
N ASP A 254 -26.35 19.90 13.57
CA ASP A 254 -27.44 19.33 14.35
C ASP A 254 -26.84 18.67 15.62
N VAL A 255 -27.58 18.64 16.72
CA VAL A 255 -27.10 18.03 17.97
C VAL A 255 -27.82 16.71 18.18
N ASP A 256 -27.10 15.63 17.85
CA ASP A 256 -27.59 14.26 17.97
C ASP A 256 -27.67 13.81 19.44
N VAL A 257 -28.86 13.41 19.90
CA VAL A 257 -29.11 12.97 21.29
C VAL A 257 -29.95 11.69 21.39
N VAL A 258 -29.82 11.00 22.52
CA VAL A 258 -30.73 9.94 22.96
C VAL A 258 -31.22 10.27 24.37
N PHE A 259 -32.52 10.13 24.61
CA PHE A 259 -33.13 10.40 25.91
C PHE A 259 -33.38 9.11 26.68
N VAL A 260 -32.87 9.05 27.91
CA VAL A 260 -33.11 7.94 28.85
C VAL A 260 -33.76 8.48 30.12
N ALA A 261 -34.79 7.80 30.62
CA ALA A 261 -35.47 8.23 31.84
C ALA A 261 -35.76 7.06 32.78
N GLU A 262 -35.72 7.33 34.08
CA GLU A 262 -36.15 6.40 35.13
C GLU A 262 -37.19 7.08 36.04
N ALA A 263 -38.00 6.28 36.71
CA ALA A 263 -38.95 6.82 37.69
C ALA A 263 -38.21 7.35 38.93
N VAL A 264 -38.73 8.45 39.50
CA VAL A 264 -38.38 8.84 40.88
C VAL A 264 -39.15 7.93 41.84
N ASP A 265 -38.55 7.61 42.99
CA ASP A 265 -39.15 6.72 43.99
C ASP A 265 -40.60 7.09 44.31
N GLY A 266 -41.49 6.10 44.25
CA GLY A 266 -42.94 6.29 44.45
C GLY A 266 -43.73 6.71 43.21
N THR A 267 -43.09 6.88 42.05
CA THR A 267 -43.77 7.15 40.76
C THR A 267 -43.83 5.91 39.88
N GLU A 268 -44.97 5.65 39.23
CA GLU A 268 -45.07 4.58 38.23
C GLU A 268 -44.22 4.86 36.98
N GLU A 269 -43.53 3.83 36.47
CA GLU A 269 -42.64 3.93 35.31
C GLU A 269 -43.32 4.57 34.08
N ALA A 270 -44.55 4.15 33.76
CA ALA A 270 -45.28 4.70 32.61
C ALA A 270 -45.62 6.19 32.79
N LYS A 271 -45.87 6.64 34.02
CA LYS A 271 -46.08 8.06 34.33
C LYS A 271 -44.77 8.85 34.19
N ALA A 272 -43.67 8.29 34.72
CA ALA A 272 -42.35 8.89 34.61
C ALA A 272 -41.89 9.04 33.15
N VAL A 273 -42.05 8.02 32.31
CA VAL A 273 -41.69 8.09 30.87
C VAL A 273 -42.52 9.12 30.12
N ARG A 274 -43.83 9.26 30.43
CA ARG A 274 -44.68 10.30 29.83
C ARG A 274 -44.24 11.71 30.25
N ALA A 275 -43.91 11.90 31.53
CA ALA A 275 -43.36 13.16 32.05
C ALA A 275 -42.03 13.51 31.37
N ALA A 276 -41.11 12.56 31.31
CA ALA A 276 -39.82 12.70 30.64
C ALA A 276 -39.97 13.01 29.13
N THR A 277 -40.95 12.40 28.45
CA THR A 277 -41.25 12.68 27.04
C THR A 277 -41.70 14.13 26.83
N ARG A 278 -42.51 14.68 27.74
CA ARG A 278 -42.93 16.09 27.68
C ARG A 278 -41.77 17.05 27.92
N LEU A 279 -40.90 16.75 28.89
CA LEU A 279 -39.68 17.53 29.16
C LEU A 279 -38.72 17.50 27.95
N ALA A 280 -38.41 16.31 27.43
CA ALA A 280 -37.55 16.14 26.26
C ALA A 280 -38.10 16.84 25.01
N SER A 281 -39.41 16.75 24.77
CA SER A 281 -40.07 17.46 23.67
C SER A 281 -40.00 18.98 23.82
N ARG A 282 -40.12 19.50 25.06
CA ARG A 282 -40.04 20.93 25.32
C ARG A 282 -38.61 21.45 25.16
N LEU A 283 -37.62 20.77 25.73
CA LEU A 283 -36.21 21.05 25.51
C LEU A 283 -35.89 21.10 24.01
N THR A 284 -36.39 20.13 23.24
CA THR A 284 -36.21 20.06 21.79
C THR A 284 -36.73 21.31 21.09
N ARG A 285 -37.93 21.77 21.44
CA ARG A 285 -38.54 22.99 20.91
C ARG A 285 -37.77 24.25 21.32
N ILE A 286 -37.36 24.35 22.59
CA ILE A 286 -36.59 25.51 23.08
C ILE A 286 -35.35 25.76 22.21
N CYS A 287 -34.62 24.70 21.84
CA CYS A 287 -33.42 24.82 21.01
C CYS A 287 -33.75 25.03 19.51
N SER A 288 -34.78 24.35 19.01
CA SER A 288 -35.04 24.25 17.56
C SER A 288 -35.95 25.34 17.00
N ASP A 289 -36.86 25.91 17.80
CA ASP A 289 -37.85 26.88 17.33
C ASP A 289 -37.16 28.15 16.78
N VAL A 290 -37.74 28.73 15.73
CA VAL A 290 -37.27 29.97 15.10
C VAL A 290 -38.10 31.14 15.64
N THR A 291 -37.46 32.09 16.31
CA THR A 291 -38.10 33.32 16.80
C THR A 291 -37.48 34.55 16.13
N ILE A 292 -37.88 35.76 16.55
CA ILE A 292 -37.21 37.00 16.11
C ILE A 292 -35.74 37.07 16.56
N GLU A 293 -35.42 36.39 17.67
CA GLU A 293 -34.04 36.17 18.14
C GLU A 293 -33.35 34.98 17.43
N GLY A 294 -34.00 34.42 16.41
CA GLY A 294 -33.54 33.34 15.57
C GLY A 294 -33.68 31.95 16.20
N THR A 295 -32.76 31.06 15.85
CA THR A 295 -32.71 29.67 16.33
C THR A 295 -31.32 29.36 16.88
N ILE A 296 -31.23 28.37 17.77
CA ILE A 296 -29.96 27.88 18.30
C ILE A 296 -29.42 26.82 17.33
N TRP A 297 -30.04 25.64 17.31
CA TRP A 297 -29.81 24.54 16.38
C TRP A 297 -30.89 23.45 16.57
N PRO A 298 -31.11 22.57 15.57
CA PRO A 298 -32.02 21.43 15.71
C PRO A 298 -31.48 20.35 16.66
N VAL A 299 -32.29 19.91 17.61
CA VAL A 299 -32.01 18.69 18.40
C VAL A 299 -32.48 17.48 17.58
N ASP A 300 -31.55 16.60 17.20
CA ASP A 300 -31.85 15.38 16.43
C ASP A 300 -31.85 14.16 17.36
N ALA A 301 -32.97 13.43 17.42
CA ALA A 301 -33.10 12.22 18.23
C ALA A 301 -33.22 10.94 17.38
N ASP A 302 -32.92 11.00 16.08
CA ASP A 302 -33.16 9.91 15.12
C ASP A 302 -32.17 8.74 15.26
N LEU A 303 -31.10 8.90 16.04
CA LEU A 303 -30.17 7.82 16.38
C LEU A 303 -30.64 6.94 17.56
N ARG A 304 -31.85 7.20 18.09
CA ARG A 304 -32.48 6.36 19.12
C ARG A 304 -32.98 5.02 18.55
N PRO A 305 -33.24 4.00 19.40
CA PRO A 305 -33.84 2.74 18.97
C PRO A 305 -35.08 2.92 18.08
N GLU A 306 -35.10 2.25 16.93
CA GLU A 306 -36.17 2.37 15.88
C GLU A 306 -36.25 3.74 15.20
N GLY A 307 -35.28 4.63 15.44
CA GLY A 307 -35.22 5.96 14.83
C GLY A 307 -36.48 6.77 15.04
N ARG A 308 -36.98 7.42 13.97
CA ARG A 308 -38.19 8.26 14.00
C ARG A 308 -39.45 7.51 14.43
N ASP A 309 -39.52 6.23 14.11
CA ASP A 309 -40.67 5.37 14.40
C ASP A 309 -40.67 4.87 15.85
N GLY A 310 -39.54 5.01 16.55
CA GLY A 310 -39.39 4.65 17.96
C GLY A 310 -39.86 5.72 18.94
N PRO A 311 -40.18 5.34 20.20
CA PRO A 311 -40.52 6.28 21.25
C PRO A 311 -39.35 7.24 21.52
N LEU A 312 -39.65 8.51 21.78
CA LEU A 312 -38.66 9.56 22.01
C LEU A 312 -37.79 9.30 23.25
N VAL A 313 -38.42 8.76 24.31
CA VAL A 313 -37.78 8.45 25.59
C VAL A 313 -38.07 6.99 25.95
N ARG A 314 -37.05 6.27 26.44
CA ARG A 314 -37.18 4.91 26.99
C ARG A 314 -36.43 4.82 28.33
N THR A 315 -36.77 3.82 29.12
CA THR A 315 -35.98 3.43 30.30
C THR A 315 -34.63 2.85 29.91
N LEU A 316 -33.70 2.79 30.87
CA LEU A 316 -32.40 2.15 30.64
C LEU A 316 -32.59 0.67 30.29
N SER A 317 -33.43 -0.03 31.05
CA SER A 317 -33.79 -1.42 30.78
C SER A 317 -34.40 -1.60 29.38
N GLY A 318 -35.27 -0.67 28.95
CA GLY A 318 -35.87 -0.66 27.63
C GLY A 318 -34.85 -0.48 26.49
N HIS A 319 -33.83 0.36 26.68
CA HIS A 319 -32.72 0.48 25.72
C HIS A 319 -31.89 -0.78 25.64
N LEU A 320 -31.47 -1.34 26.78
CA LEU A 320 -30.64 -2.56 26.82
C LEU A 320 -31.35 -3.74 26.17
N ALA A 321 -32.63 -3.91 26.48
CA ALA A 321 -33.49 -4.94 25.90
C ALA A 321 -33.58 -4.85 24.36
N TYR A 322 -33.58 -3.63 23.81
CA TYR A 322 -33.55 -3.41 22.36
C TYR A 322 -32.17 -3.73 21.77
N TYR A 323 -31.11 -3.14 22.31
CA TYR A 323 -29.75 -3.29 21.78
C TYR A 323 -29.27 -4.75 21.79
N GLN A 324 -29.66 -5.53 22.79
CA GLN A 324 -29.30 -6.95 22.88
C GLN A 324 -30.00 -7.82 21.84
N ARG A 325 -31.20 -7.44 21.38
CA ARG A 325 -32.06 -8.33 20.55
C ARG A 325 -32.20 -7.91 19.09
N ARG A 326 -32.18 -6.61 18.81
CA ARG A 326 -32.67 -6.05 17.54
C ARG A 326 -31.68 -5.12 16.83
N ALA A 327 -30.70 -4.57 17.54
CA ALA A 327 -29.86 -3.52 16.99
C ALA A 327 -28.86 -4.00 15.92
N GLY A 328 -28.70 -3.16 14.90
CA GLY A 328 -27.72 -3.32 13.82
C GLY A 328 -26.37 -2.68 14.12
N ILE A 329 -25.34 -3.01 13.31
CA ILE A 329 -23.98 -2.45 13.45
C ILE A 329 -23.99 -0.91 13.36
N GLY A 330 -24.85 -0.33 12.53
CA GLY A 330 -24.96 1.13 12.37
C GLY A 330 -25.36 1.86 13.65
N GLU A 331 -26.23 1.27 14.46
CA GLU A 331 -26.68 1.88 15.72
C GLU A 331 -25.55 1.87 16.76
N PHE A 332 -24.77 0.78 16.83
CA PHE A 332 -23.58 0.72 17.68
C PHE A 332 -22.47 1.67 17.23
N GLN A 333 -22.36 1.95 15.92
CA GLN A 333 -21.44 2.98 15.42
C GLN A 333 -21.83 4.38 15.87
N ALA A 334 -23.12 4.69 15.98
CA ALA A 334 -23.60 5.96 16.51
C ALA A 334 -23.28 6.12 18.01
N LEU A 335 -23.36 5.02 18.76
CA LEU A 335 -23.11 4.96 20.20
C LEU A 335 -21.62 4.95 20.58
N LEU A 336 -20.71 4.80 19.60
CA LEU A 336 -19.25 4.78 19.83
C LEU A 336 -18.76 6.03 20.59
N LYS A 337 -19.43 7.16 20.38
CA LYS A 337 -19.11 8.47 20.97
C LYS A 337 -20.11 8.89 22.05
N ALA A 338 -20.96 7.98 22.53
CA ALA A 338 -22.02 8.33 23.47
C ALA A 338 -21.46 8.91 24.79
N ARG A 339 -21.95 10.08 25.21
CA ARG A 339 -21.60 10.69 26.50
C ARG A 339 -22.81 11.39 27.14
N PRO A 340 -22.92 11.47 28.48
CA PRO A 340 -23.95 12.27 29.11
C PRO A 340 -23.69 13.76 28.87
N VAL A 341 -24.71 14.50 28.45
CA VAL A 341 -24.60 15.95 28.17
C VAL A 341 -25.51 16.79 29.06
N ALA A 342 -26.73 16.34 29.37
CA ALA A 342 -27.66 17.06 30.25
C ALA A 342 -28.52 16.11 31.09
N GLY A 343 -29.18 16.65 32.13
CA GLY A 343 -30.07 15.90 33.03
C GLY A 343 -29.34 15.15 34.15
N ASP A 344 -29.93 14.05 34.60
CA ASP A 344 -29.43 13.24 35.72
C ASP A 344 -28.09 12.57 35.37
N SER A 345 -27.02 13.03 36.02
CA SER A 345 -25.65 12.56 35.72
C SER A 345 -25.43 11.10 36.10
N ALA A 346 -26.09 10.61 37.15
CA ALA A 346 -25.95 9.22 37.61
C ALA A 346 -26.61 8.25 36.63
N LEU A 347 -27.80 8.59 36.12
CA LEU A 347 -28.50 7.83 35.08
C LEU A 347 -27.75 7.87 33.75
N GLY A 348 -27.26 9.04 33.35
CA GLY A 348 -26.45 9.16 32.14
C GLY A 348 -25.18 8.31 32.19
N LYS A 349 -24.48 8.30 33.33
CA LYS A 349 -23.34 7.44 33.56
C LYS A 349 -23.72 5.95 33.50
N ALA A 350 -24.81 5.57 34.16
CA ALA A 350 -25.32 4.19 34.13
C ALA A 350 -25.64 3.72 32.71
N TYR A 351 -26.20 4.60 31.86
CA TYR A 351 -26.46 4.30 30.45
C TYR A 351 -25.17 4.01 29.68
N VAL A 352 -24.17 4.89 29.76
CA VAL A 352 -22.91 4.72 29.02
C VAL A 352 -22.14 3.49 29.50
N ASP A 353 -22.08 3.27 30.82
CA ASP A 353 -21.42 2.10 31.41
C ASP A 353 -22.09 0.78 30.97
N ALA A 354 -23.42 0.77 30.82
CA ALA A 354 -24.16 -0.42 30.40
C ALA A 354 -24.12 -0.67 28.88
N VAL A 355 -24.12 0.38 28.05
CA VAL A 355 -24.09 0.28 26.58
C VAL A 355 -22.68 0.05 26.03
N GLY A 356 -21.65 0.56 26.69
CA GLY A 356 -20.25 0.45 26.26
C GLY A 356 -19.82 -0.97 25.90
N PRO A 357 -20.02 -1.98 26.77
CA PRO A 357 -19.70 -3.37 26.46
C PRO A 357 -20.44 -3.92 25.23
N LEU A 358 -21.70 -3.52 25.02
CA LEU A 358 -22.50 -3.95 23.87
C LEU A 358 -21.95 -3.42 22.54
N VAL A 359 -21.49 -2.16 22.52
CA VAL A 359 -20.84 -1.56 21.34
C VAL A 359 -19.65 -2.41 20.89
N TRP A 360 -18.75 -2.76 21.79
CA TRP A 360 -17.53 -3.51 21.45
C TRP A 360 -17.77 -5.00 21.18
N GLN A 361 -18.88 -5.58 21.68
CA GLN A 361 -19.32 -6.93 21.31
C GLN A 361 -19.96 -6.98 19.92
N ALA A 362 -20.87 -6.05 19.61
CA ALA A 362 -21.59 -6.04 18.33
C ALA A 362 -20.68 -5.80 17.12
N VAL A 363 -19.57 -5.10 17.34
CA VAL A 363 -18.53 -4.82 16.35
C VAL A 363 -17.64 -6.05 16.05
N GLY A 364 -17.81 -7.17 16.78
CA GLY A 364 -17.12 -8.43 16.52
C GLY A 364 -17.76 -9.33 15.45
N ARG A 365 -18.86 -8.90 14.81
CA ARG A 365 -19.55 -9.68 13.74
C ARG A 365 -18.72 -9.68 12.44
N GLU A 366 -18.76 -10.78 11.68
CA GLU A 366 -17.89 -11.04 10.52
C GLU A 366 -17.99 -10.00 9.38
N ASP A 367 -19.07 -9.21 9.34
CA ASP A 367 -19.42 -8.30 8.26
C ASP A 367 -19.12 -6.82 8.52
N VAL A 368 -18.54 -6.45 9.67
CA VAL A 368 -18.33 -5.04 10.05
C VAL A 368 -17.50 -4.26 9.02
N VAL A 369 -16.42 -4.84 8.50
CA VAL A 369 -15.57 -4.16 7.49
C VAL A 369 -16.37 -3.91 6.21
N SER A 370 -17.10 -4.92 5.73
CA SER A 370 -17.96 -4.84 4.56
C SER A 370 -19.08 -3.81 4.76
N TYR A 371 -19.71 -3.79 5.94
CA TYR A 371 -20.76 -2.84 6.31
C TYR A 371 -20.24 -1.40 6.28
N VAL A 372 -19.12 -1.10 6.94
CA VAL A 372 -18.53 0.26 6.96
C VAL A 372 -18.18 0.72 5.54
N ARG A 373 -17.57 -0.16 4.74
CA ARG A 373 -17.26 0.13 3.33
C ARG A 373 -18.51 0.37 2.50
N GLN A 374 -19.61 -0.33 2.76
CA GLN A 374 -20.89 -0.13 2.08
C GLN A 374 -21.57 1.19 2.50
N VAL A 375 -21.56 1.53 3.79
CA VAL A 375 -22.09 2.81 4.30
C VAL A 375 -21.29 3.98 3.72
N CYS A 376 -19.95 3.86 3.66
CA CYS A 376 -19.10 4.87 3.02
C CYS A 376 -19.45 5.05 1.53
N ARG A 377 -19.57 3.96 0.76
CA ARG A 377 -19.95 4.02 -0.66
C ARG A 377 -21.33 4.65 -0.88
N ARG A 378 -22.33 4.27 -0.08
CA ARG A 378 -23.68 4.87 -0.16
C ARG A 378 -23.65 6.37 0.14
N ALA A 379 -22.95 6.78 1.19
CA ALA A 379 -22.85 8.20 1.55
C ALA A 379 -22.26 9.08 0.43
N VAL A 380 -21.38 8.54 -0.41
CA VAL A 380 -20.84 9.23 -1.59
C VAL A 380 -21.81 9.17 -2.76
N GLY A 381 -22.47 8.02 -2.99
CA GLY A 381 -23.44 7.84 -4.07
C GLY A 381 -24.72 8.67 -3.91
N ASP A 382 -25.11 8.98 -2.67
CA ASP A 382 -26.30 9.77 -2.36
C ASP A 382 -26.08 11.30 -2.53
N ILE A 383 -24.89 11.74 -3.00
CA ILE A 383 -24.59 13.15 -3.26
C ILE A 383 -25.36 13.61 -4.51
N PRO A 384 -26.31 14.56 -4.38
CA PRO A 384 -27.08 15.03 -5.53
C PRO A 384 -26.17 15.68 -6.59
N GLY A 385 -26.16 15.15 -7.81
CA GLY A 385 -25.28 15.60 -8.89
C GLY A 385 -23.83 15.11 -8.79
N GLY A 386 -23.55 14.08 -7.99
CA GLY A 386 -22.22 13.51 -7.77
C GLY A 386 -21.49 13.03 -9.04
N ASP A 387 -22.24 12.61 -10.07
CA ASP A 387 -21.70 12.12 -11.35
C ASP A 387 -21.28 13.25 -12.31
N VAL A 388 -21.53 14.52 -11.96
CA VAL A 388 -21.25 15.68 -12.83
C VAL A 388 -19.89 16.31 -12.46
N PRO A 389 -18.87 16.24 -13.34
CA PRO A 389 -17.55 16.81 -13.09
C PRO A 389 -17.63 18.31 -12.78
N GLY A 390 -16.96 18.74 -11.70
CA GLY A 390 -16.90 20.16 -11.31
C GLY A 390 -18.18 20.73 -10.66
N VAL A 391 -19.27 19.96 -10.54
CA VAL A 391 -20.54 20.40 -9.92
C VAL A 391 -20.89 19.53 -8.68
N GLY A 392 -20.40 18.29 -8.62
CA GLY A 392 -20.71 17.29 -7.58
C GLY A 392 -19.66 17.08 -6.48
N ALA A 393 -19.21 15.82 -6.32
CA ALA A 393 -18.43 15.33 -5.17
C ALA A 393 -17.11 16.08 -4.92
N ASP A 394 -16.47 16.68 -5.93
CA ASP A 394 -15.19 17.39 -5.77
C ASP A 394 -15.29 18.70 -4.96
N ARG A 395 -16.51 19.22 -4.75
CA ARG A 395 -16.78 20.52 -4.08
C ARG A 395 -17.48 20.39 -2.72
N GLU A 396 -17.74 19.17 -2.27
CA GLU A 396 -18.36 18.89 -0.98
C GLU A 396 -17.27 18.51 0.05
N PRO A 397 -16.88 19.42 0.97
CA PRO A 397 -15.75 19.20 1.89
C PRO A 397 -15.97 17.98 2.78
N LYS A 398 -17.24 17.63 3.04
CA LYS A 398 -17.62 16.56 3.95
C LYS A 398 -17.80 15.22 3.25
N LEU A 399 -18.77 15.11 2.35
CA LEU A 399 -19.17 13.86 1.68
C LEU A 399 -18.38 13.57 0.38
N GLY A 400 -17.72 14.57 -0.19
CA GLY A 400 -16.96 14.44 -1.42
C GLY A 400 -15.89 13.36 -1.37
N THR A 401 -15.52 12.82 -2.54
CA THR A 401 -14.39 11.89 -2.62
C THR A 401 -13.13 12.62 -2.17
N ARG A 402 -12.40 12.07 -1.19
CA ARG A 402 -11.21 12.65 -0.54
C ARG A 402 -11.54 13.79 0.44
N GLY A 403 -12.80 13.88 0.87
CA GLY A 403 -13.28 14.82 1.87
C GLY A 403 -13.08 14.35 3.31
N LEU A 404 -13.62 15.11 4.24
CA LEU A 404 -13.52 14.90 5.68
C LEU A 404 -14.04 13.51 6.11
N ARG A 405 -15.10 13.03 5.45
CA ARG A 405 -15.74 11.75 5.75
C ARG A 405 -14.86 10.55 5.39
N ASP A 406 -13.97 10.67 4.40
CA ASP A 406 -12.99 9.61 4.11
C ASP A 406 -12.00 9.45 5.26
N VAL A 407 -11.57 10.55 5.88
CA VAL A 407 -10.72 10.52 7.09
C VAL A 407 -11.48 9.89 8.25
N GLU A 408 -12.70 10.37 8.53
CA GLU A 408 -13.53 9.88 9.63
C GLU A 408 -13.85 8.38 9.49
N PHE A 409 -14.23 7.90 8.30
CA PHE A 409 -14.49 6.48 8.07
C PHE A 409 -13.22 5.64 8.14
N THR A 410 -12.08 6.14 7.68
CA THR A 410 -10.80 5.41 7.80
C THR A 410 -10.44 5.18 9.25
N VAL A 411 -10.45 6.24 10.05
CA VAL A 411 -10.15 6.16 11.48
C VAL A 411 -11.18 5.29 12.18
N ARG A 412 -12.47 5.48 11.92
CA ARG A 412 -13.55 4.71 12.54
C ARG A 412 -13.47 3.22 12.18
N LEU A 413 -13.18 2.85 10.93
CA LEU A 413 -13.02 1.45 10.54
C LEU A 413 -11.88 0.80 11.34
N LEU A 414 -10.72 1.45 11.40
CA LEU A 414 -9.57 0.95 12.15
C LEU A 414 -9.85 0.87 13.65
N GLN A 415 -10.57 1.85 14.19
CA GLN A 415 -11.03 1.87 15.57
C GLN A 415 -11.95 0.70 15.88
N LEU A 416 -12.90 0.39 15.01
CA LEU A 416 -13.84 -0.71 15.19
C LEU A 416 -13.12 -2.07 15.11
N VAL A 417 -12.20 -2.23 14.15
CA VAL A 417 -11.45 -3.49 13.95
C VAL A 417 -10.49 -3.76 15.10
N HIS A 418 -9.78 -2.75 15.62
CA HIS A 418 -8.71 -2.93 16.59
C HIS A 418 -9.09 -2.54 18.04
N GLY A 419 -10.08 -1.66 18.23
CA GLY A 419 -10.48 -1.15 19.55
C GLY A 419 -11.12 -2.18 20.48
N ARG A 420 -11.44 -3.36 19.94
CA ARG A 420 -11.89 -4.50 20.74
C ARG A 420 -10.75 -5.11 21.56
N SER A 421 -9.55 -5.23 20.96
CA SER A 421 -8.37 -5.79 21.62
C SER A 421 -7.45 -4.73 22.25
N ASP A 422 -7.59 -3.47 21.83
CA ASP A 422 -6.82 -2.34 22.35
C ASP A 422 -7.75 -1.20 22.82
N GLU A 423 -7.89 -1.06 24.14
CA GLU A 423 -8.79 -0.06 24.73
C GLU A 423 -8.31 1.38 24.51
N SER A 424 -7.02 1.59 24.20
CA SER A 424 -6.48 2.93 23.91
C SER A 424 -7.06 3.53 22.63
N LEU A 425 -7.63 2.70 21.75
CA LEU A 425 -8.29 3.14 20.53
C LEU A 425 -9.74 3.56 20.76
N ARG A 426 -10.31 3.38 21.96
CA ARG A 426 -11.73 3.70 22.26
C ARG A 426 -11.97 5.20 22.52
N GLY A 427 -11.13 6.07 21.97
CA GLY A 427 -11.25 7.53 22.07
C GLY A 427 -12.51 8.08 21.40
N GLY A 428 -12.96 9.25 21.87
CA GLY A 428 -14.20 9.91 21.41
C GLY A 428 -14.03 10.79 20.17
N THR A 429 -12.83 11.35 19.96
CA THR A 429 -12.55 12.22 18.80
C THR A 429 -11.80 11.46 17.70
N THR A 430 -12.00 11.85 16.45
CA THR A 430 -11.32 11.25 15.30
C THR A 430 -9.79 11.47 15.36
N LEU A 431 -9.32 12.62 15.83
CA LEU A 431 -7.87 12.89 15.88
C LEU A 431 -7.16 12.21 17.06
N GLU A 432 -7.79 12.05 18.23
CA GLU A 432 -7.22 11.25 19.33
C GLU A 432 -7.06 9.79 18.90
N VAL A 433 -8.09 9.24 18.26
CA VAL A 433 -8.06 7.85 17.77
C VAL A 433 -7.00 7.69 16.69
N LEU A 434 -6.87 8.65 15.77
CA LEU A 434 -5.81 8.62 14.75
C LEU A 434 -4.40 8.67 15.38
N ALA A 435 -4.21 9.48 16.43
CA ALA A 435 -2.94 9.52 17.17
C ALA A 435 -2.65 8.19 17.88
N ALA A 436 -3.65 7.59 18.53
CA ALA A 436 -3.53 6.28 19.17
C ALA A 436 -3.24 5.17 18.15
N LEU A 437 -3.89 5.19 16.97
CA LEU A 437 -3.61 4.28 15.86
C LEU A 437 -2.16 4.41 15.34
N ALA A 438 -1.62 5.63 15.28
CA ALA A 438 -0.23 5.86 14.88
C ALA A 438 0.75 5.35 15.96
N ALA A 439 0.47 5.63 17.24
CA ALA A 439 1.27 5.19 18.37
C ALA A 439 1.31 3.65 18.51
N GLY A 440 0.16 2.99 18.31
CA GLY A 440 0.04 1.53 18.28
C GLY A 440 0.61 0.88 17.02
N GLY A 441 1.07 1.65 16.05
CA GLY A 441 1.68 1.16 14.81
C GLY A 441 0.70 0.71 13.74
N TYR A 442 -0.61 0.80 13.99
CA TYR A 442 -1.69 0.46 13.05
C TYR A 442 -1.66 1.34 11.79
N VAL A 443 -1.29 2.62 11.95
CA VAL A 443 -1.15 3.61 10.87
C VAL A 443 0.29 4.14 10.79
N GLY A 444 0.79 4.49 9.60
CA GLY A 444 2.11 5.11 9.44
C GLY A 444 2.15 6.50 10.04
N CYS A 445 3.24 6.90 10.71
CA CYS A 445 3.36 8.26 11.26
C CYS A 445 3.16 9.34 10.18
N SER A 446 3.71 9.12 8.97
CA SER A 446 3.51 10.03 7.83
C SER A 446 2.05 10.05 7.35
N ASP A 447 1.41 8.88 7.29
CA ASP A 447 0.02 8.76 6.84
C ASP A 447 -0.94 9.39 7.87
N ALA A 448 -0.66 9.21 9.16
CA ALA A 448 -1.42 9.82 10.25
C ALA A 448 -1.23 11.35 10.29
N ALA A 449 -0.01 11.86 10.10
CA ALA A 449 0.24 13.30 10.01
C ALA A 449 -0.52 13.92 8.83
N ALA A 450 -0.44 13.31 7.63
CA ALA A 450 -1.16 13.77 6.45
C ALA A 450 -2.69 13.79 6.65
N LEU A 451 -3.26 12.72 7.21
CA LEU A 451 -4.70 12.66 7.52
C LEU A 451 -5.10 13.68 8.60
N SER A 452 -4.23 13.93 9.58
CA SER A 452 -4.47 14.89 10.66
C SER A 452 -4.46 16.33 10.16
N GLU A 453 -3.48 16.71 9.33
CA GLU A 453 -3.42 18.02 8.69
C GLU A 453 -4.61 18.24 7.74
N ALA A 454 -4.93 17.25 6.90
CA ALA A 454 -6.06 17.33 5.99
C ALA A 454 -7.40 17.44 6.73
N TYR A 455 -7.60 16.68 7.81
CA TYR A 455 -8.80 16.79 8.65
C TYR A 455 -8.96 18.20 9.22
N ARG A 456 -7.88 18.78 9.77
CA ARG A 456 -7.92 20.14 10.33
C ARG A 456 -8.28 21.17 9.27
N PHE A 457 -7.65 21.08 8.09
CA PHE A 457 -7.94 21.97 6.97
C PHE A 457 -9.39 21.85 6.49
N LEU A 458 -9.84 20.64 6.17
CA LEU A 458 -11.19 20.41 5.65
C LEU A 458 -12.27 20.80 6.66
N ARG A 459 -12.04 20.56 7.96
CA ARG A 459 -12.95 21.00 9.03
C ARG A 459 -12.96 22.53 9.16
N SER A 460 -11.81 23.20 9.02
CA SER A 460 -11.74 24.66 9.02
C SER A 460 -12.53 25.25 7.86
N VAL A 461 -12.42 24.67 6.66
CA VAL A 461 -13.21 25.11 5.50
C VAL A 461 -14.71 24.92 5.74
N GLU A 462 -15.14 23.76 6.26
CA GLU A 462 -16.54 23.51 6.61
C GLU A 462 -17.06 24.56 7.60
N GLN A 463 -16.32 24.79 8.70
CA GLN A 463 -16.69 25.74 9.75
C GLN A 463 -16.77 27.18 9.24
N ARG A 464 -15.76 27.66 8.49
CA ARG A 464 -15.76 29.04 7.97
C ARG A 464 -16.83 29.29 6.90
N THR A 465 -17.17 28.27 6.13
CA THR A 465 -18.28 28.37 5.17
C THR A 465 -19.63 28.52 5.88
N GLN A 466 -19.82 27.81 6.99
CA GLN A 466 -21.08 27.87 7.77
C GLN A 466 -21.19 29.14 8.62
N LEU A 467 -20.07 29.63 9.15
CA LEU A 467 -20.01 30.82 10.02
C LEU A 467 -20.54 32.09 9.33
N TYR A 468 -20.44 32.18 8.00
CA TYR A 468 -20.87 33.37 7.25
C TYR A 468 -22.33 33.75 7.52
N LEU A 469 -23.25 32.77 7.43
CA LEU A 469 -24.68 32.98 7.66
C LEU A 469 -25.22 32.23 8.89
N LEU A 470 -24.39 31.46 9.59
CA LEU A 470 -24.80 30.45 10.59
C LEU A 470 -25.84 29.48 10.04
N ARG A 471 -25.60 28.96 8.85
CA ARG A 471 -26.50 28.02 8.17
C ARG A 471 -25.74 26.79 7.72
N ARG A 472 -26.43 25.66 7.74
CA ARG A 472 -25.87 24.41 7.21
C ARG A 472 -25.69 24.53 5.69
N THR A 473 -24.44 24.45 5.25
CA THR A 473 -24.06 24.43 3.84
C THR A 473 -23.25 23.16 3.57
N ARG A 474 -23.59 22.47 2.46
CA ARG A 474 -22.93 21.22 2.06
C ARG A 474 -21.82 21.43 1.02
N ARG A 475 -21.74 22.60 0.41
CA ARG A 475 -20.84 22.90 -0.71
C ARG A 475 -20.05 24.17 -0.42
N VAL A 476 -18.81 24.18 -0.87
CA VAL A 476 -18.00 25.41 -0.91
C VAL A 476 -18.66 26.39 -1.90
N PRO A 477 -18.65 27.70 -1.62
CA PRO A 477 -19.19 28.72 -2.53
C PRO A 477 -18.51 28.69 -3.91
N GLN A 478 -19.21 29.22 -4.92
CA GLN A 478 -18.68 29.34 -6.30
C GLN A 478 -18.36 30.77 -6.68
N ASP A 479 -18.99 31.74 -6.04
CA ASP A 479 -18.76 33.15 -6.29
C ASP A 479 -17.34 33.54 -5.85
N GLU A 480 -16.67 34.34 -6.67
CA GLU A 480 -15.28 34.73 -6.44
C GLU A 480 -15.14 35.56 -5.16
N ALA A 481 -16.12 36.41 -4.81
CA ALA A 481 -16.09 37.19 -3.58
C ALA A 481 -16.19 36.29 -2.34
N ASP A 482 -17.06 35.27 -2.38
CA ASP A 482 -17.18 34.29 -1.30
C ASP A 482 -15.90 33.45 -1.13
N LEU A 483 -15.29 33.02 -2.25
CA LEU A 483 -14.02 32.28 -2.24
C LEU A 483 -12.87 33.16 -1.71
N ARG A 484 -12.86 34.44 -2.07
CA ARG A 484 -11.88 35.41 -1.56
C ARG A 484 -12.04 35.60 -0.06
N ARG A 485 -13.26 35.77 0.45
CA ARG A 485 -13.54 35.86 1.89
C ARG A 485 -13.09 34.59 2.61
N LEU A 486 -13.47 33.42 2.11
CA LEU A 486 -13.07 32.13 2.68
C LEU A 486 -11.54 31.99 2.70
N GLY A 487 -10.88 32.28 1.58
CA GLY A 487 -9.42 32.21 1.45
C GLY A 487 -8.70 33.15 2.42
N ARG A 488 -9.14 34.41 2.52
CA ARG A 488 -8.57 35.37 3.50
C ARG A 488 -8.81 34.95 4.95
N SER A 489 -9.99 34.40 5.25
CA SER A 489 -10.32 33.91 6.60
C SER A 489 -9.43 32.74 7.07
N LEU A 490 -8.95 31.93 6.12
CA LEU A 490 -8.05 30.81 6.38
C LEU A 490 -6.58 31.22 6.28
N GLY A 491 -6.24 32.22 5.47
CA GLY A 491 -4.87 32.63 5.21
C GLY A 491 -4.09 33.01 6.48
N ALA A 492 -4.73 33.69 7.43
CA ALA A 492 -4.12 34.02 8.72
C ALA A 492 -3.77 32.76 9.54
N VAL A 493 -4.66 31.75 9.53
CA VAL A 493 -4.50 30.50 10.29
C VAL A 493 -3.44 29.58 9.68
N TYR A 494 -3.38 29.52 8.36
CA TYR A 494 -2.47 28.63 7.62
C TYR A 494 -1.19 29.34 7.13
N GLY A 495 -0.97 30.59 7.54
CA GLY A 495 0.24 31.36 7.24
C GLY A 495 0.44 31.65 5.74
N TRP A 496 -0.65 31.82 4.99
CA TRP A 496 -0.57 32.18 3.57
C TRP A 496 -0.08 33.61 3.40
N ASP A 497 0.62 33.89 2.29
CA ASP A 497 1.07 35.24 1.98
C ASP A 497 -0.13 36.17 1.81
N ARG A 498 -0.21 37.22 2.64
CA ARG A 498 -1.25 38.28 2.59
C ARG A 498 -1.31 39.02 1.24
N HIS A 499 -0.25 38.95 0.45
CA HIS A 499 -0.16 39.59 -0.87
C HIS A 499 -0.50 38.63 -2.03
N ALA A 500 -0.55 37.32 -1.78
CA ALA A 500 -0.97 36.35 -2.77
C ALA A 500 -2.49 36.40 -3.01
N ASP A 501 -2.92 35.88 -4.16
CA ASP A 501 -4.34 35.75 -4.45
C ASP A 501 -4.98 34.67 -3.54
N PRO A 502 -5.89 35.03 -2.62
CA PRO A 502 -6.44 34.10 -1.64
C PRO A 502 -7.28 32.99 -2.27
N VAL A 503 -7.87 33.22 -3.45
CA VAL A 503 -8.66 32.20 -4.17
C VAL A 503 -7.73 31.12 -4.72
N SER A 504 -6.61 31.53 -5.33
CA SER A 504 -5.57 30.62 -5.83
C SER A 504 -4.93 29.80 -4.71
N GLU A 505 -4.59 30.42 -3.58
CA GLU A 505 -4.04 29.73 -2.39
C GLU A 505 -5.02 28.69 -1.83
N LEU A 506 -6.29 29.08 -1.65
CA LEU A 506 -7.34 28.15 -1.20
C LEU A 506 -7.48 26.95 -2.15
N GLY A 507 -7.48 27.20 -3.46
CA GLY A 507 -7.57 26.14 -4.47
C GLY A 507 -6.34 25.23 -4.47
N ALA A 508 -5.14 25.76 -4.26
CA ALA A 508 -3.91 25.00 -4.17
C ALA A 508 -3.89 24.12 -2.90
N ALA A 509 -4.24 24.69 -1.75
CA ALA A 509 -4.36 23.98 -0.48
C ALA A 509 -5.40 22.85 -0.56
N TRP A 510 -6.58 23.11 -1.14
CA TRP A 510 -7.62 22.11 -1.34
C TRP A 510 -7.11 20.91 -2.17
N ARG A 511 -6.48 21.17 -3.33
CA ARG A 511 -5.90 20.11 -4.18
C ARG A 511 -4.76 19.35 -3.49
N ARG A 512 -3.98 20.01 -2.63
CA ARG A 512 -2.94 19.37 -1.82
C ARG A 512 -3.58 18.40 -0.83
N TYR A 513 -4.46 18.87 0.03
CA TYR A 513 -5.05 18.04 1.09
C TYR A 513 -5.93 16.92 0.55
N ALA A 514 -6.67 17.13 -0.55
CA ALA A 514 -7.40 16.06 -1.22
C ALA A 514 -6.47 14.92 -1.71
N ARG A 515 -5.26 15.23 -2.19
CA ARG A 515 -4.25 14.22 -2.56
C ARG A 515 -3.70 13.51 -1.32
N GLU A 516 -3.45 14.26 -0.26
CA GLU A 516 -2.94 13.75 1.02
C GLU A 516 -3.96 12.85 1.75
N VAL A 517 -5.27 13.04 1.57
CA VAL A 517 -6.31 12.12 2.05
C VAL A 517 -6.38 10.86 1.20
N ARG A 518 -6.38 11.01 -0.14
CA ARG A 518 -6.63 9.89 -1.06
C ARG A 518 -5.67 8.72 -0.83
N ARG A 519 -4.36 9.00 -0.77
CA ARG A 519 -3.34 7.95 -0.73
C ARG A 519 -3.43 7.11 0.55
N PRO A 520 -3.44 7.70 1.77
CA PRO A 520 -3.67 6.96 3.01
C PRO A 520 -5.05 6.32 3.08
N HIS A 521 -6.12 7.01 2.66
CA HIS A 521 -7.48 6.44 2.67
C HIS A 521 -7.55 5.15 1.86
N VAL A 522 -7.09 5.16 0.60
CA VAL A 522 -7.12 3.96 -0.24
C VAL A 522 -6.27 2.84 0.38
N LYS A 523 -5.05 3.18 0.81
CA LYS A 523 -4.09 2.24 1.39
C LYS A 523 -4.60 1.57 2.68
N LEU A 524 -5.21 2.34 3.57
CA LEU A 524 -5.63 1.88 4.90
C LEU A 524 -7.03 1.28 4.87
N PHE A 525 -7.98 1.93 4.19
CA PHE A 525 -9.39 1.53 4.19
C PHE A 525 -9.65 0.25 3.37
N PHE A 526 -8.88 0.01 2.31
CA PHE A 526 -8.98 -1.19 1.47
C PHE A 526 -7.88 -2.22 1.74
N ARG A 527 -7.19 -2.14 2.88
CA ARG A 527 -6.10 -3.06 3.24
C ARG A 527 -6.59 -4.52 3.22
N PRO A 528 -5.98 -5.44 2.42
CA PRO A 528 -6.40 -6.84 2.36
C PRO A 528 -6.30 -7.57 3.71
N LEU A 529 -5.31 -7.18 4.52
CA LEU A 529 -5.10 -7.74 5.85
C LEU A 529 -6.19 -7.36 6.87
N LEU A 530 -6.98 -6.30 6.65
CA LEU A 530 -8.02 -5.90 7.60
C LEU A 530 -9.10 -6.97 7.74
N ASP A 531 -9.50 -7.58 6.63
CA ASP A 531 -10.53 -8.63 6.61
C ASP A 531 -10.03 -9.89 7.34
N ALA A 532 -8.75 -10.24 7.18
CA ALA A 532 -8.13 -11.36 7.89
C ALA A 532 -7.98 -11.10 9.41
N VAL A 533 -7.56 -9.90 9.80
CA VAL A 533 -7.42 -9.52 11.23
C VAL A 533 -8.78 -9.44 11.91
N ALA A 534 -9.80 -8.87 11.27
CA ALA A 534 -11.16 -8.77 11.81
C ALA A 534 -11.74 -10.16 12.15
N ARG A 535 -11.57 -11.16 11.26
CA ARG A 535 -12.03 -12.54 11.48
C ARG A 535 -11.34 -13.23 12.67
N LEU A 536 -10.04 -13.01 12.83
CA LEU A 536 -9.23 -13.67 13.88
C LEU A 536 -9.48 -13.09 15.27
N GLU A 537 -9.86 -11.82 15.33
CA GLU A 537 -10.21 -11.15 16.57
C GLU A 537 -11.48 -11.76 17.17
N SER A 538 -12.54 -12.01 16.40
CA SER A 538 -13.86 -12.48 16.88
C SER A 538 -13.84 -13.70 17.81
N GLY A 539 -12.77 -14.51 17.82
CA GLY A 539 -12.61 -15.70 18.66
C GLY A 539 -11.68 -15.60 19.90
N ARG A 540 -11.22 -14.41 20.33
CA ARG A 540 -10.27 -14.30 21.47
C ARG A 540 -10.94 -14.44 22.85
N VAL A 541 -11.00 -15.67 23.36
CA VAL A 541 -10.77 -15.93 24.79
C VAL A 541 -9.25 -15.89 25.01
N ARG A 542 -8.75 -15.33 26.13
CA ARG A 542 -7.34 -15.49 26.51
C ARG A 542 -7.06 -17.00 26.66
N LEU A 543 -6.49 -17.61 25.63
CA LEU A 543 -6.18 -19.04 25.63
C LEU A 543 -5.12 -19.29 26.69
N SER A 544 -5.31 -20.32 27.51
CA SER A 544 -4.22 -20.85 28.32
C SER A 544 -3.08 -21.31 27.40
N ARG A 545 -1.85 -21.36 27.92
CA ARG A 545 -0.69 -21.88 27.17
C ARG A 545 -0.98 -23.24 26.53
N GLN A 546 -1.60 -24.14 27.28
CA GLN A 546 -2.00 -25.47 26.81
C GLN A 546 -3.02 -25.41 25.66
N ALA A 547 -3.99 -24.50 25.73
CA ALA A 547 -4.98 -24.32 24.65
C ALA A 547 -4.35 -23.68 23.39
N ALA A 548 -3.36 -22.79 23.55
CA ALA A 548 -2.60 -22.24 22.44
C ALA A 548 -1.73 -23.30 21.74
N GLU A 549 -1.05 -24.16 22.51
CA GLU A 549 -0.28 -25.29 21.99
C GLU A 549 -1.17 -26.30 21.25
N GLN A 550 -2.37 -26.61 21.77
CA GLN A 550 -3.35 -27.45 21.07
C GLN A 550 -3.80 -26.85 19.75
N ARG A 551 -4.01 -25.53 19.70
CA ARG A 551 -4.43 -24.83 18.47
C ARG A 551 -3.31 -24.81 17.42
N LEU A 552 -2.06 -24.59 17.82
CA LEU A 552 -0.90 -24.68 16.93
C LEU A 552 -0.73 -26.10 16.39
N LYS A 553 -0.93 -27.13 17.23
CA LYS A 553 -0.92 -28.53 16.78
C LYS A 553 -2.02 -28.81 15.75
N ALA A 554 -3.23 -28.28 15.96
CA ALA A 554 -4.33 -28.41 15.02
C ALA A 554 -4.08 -27.67 13.69
N LEU A 555 -3.28 -26.59 13.72
CA LEU A 555 -2.82 -25.87 12.52
C LEU A 555 -1.64 -26.57 11.82
N GLY A 556 -1.11 -27.67 12.35
CA GLY A 556 -0.02 -28.42 11.71
C GLY A 556 1.40 -28.09 12.17
N TYR A 557 1.57 -27.33 13.26
CA TYR A 557 2.89 -27.11 13.87
C TYR A 557 3.35 -28.38 14.60
N ALA A 558 4.56 -28.85 14.27
CA ALA A 558 5.16 -30.05 14.83
C ALA A 558 5.72 -29.83 16.24
N ASP A 559 6.23 -28.63 16.55
CA ASP A 559 6.66 -28.24 17.90
C ASP A 559 5.89 -26.99 18.37
N PRO A 560 4.63 -27.16 18.83
CA PRO A 560 3.79 -26.07 19.33
C PRO A 560 4.44 -25.27 20.46
N ALA A 561 5.28 -25.91 21.29
CA ALA A 561 5.94 -25.25 22.40
C ALA A 561 7.06 -24.31 21.90
N ALA A 562 7.85 -24.72 20.91
CA ALA A 562 8.83 -23.85 20.26
C ALA A 562 8.17 -22.73 19.46
N ALA A 563 7.11 -23.05 18.71
CA ALA A 563 6.33 -22.06 17.97
C ALA A 563 5.79 -20.97 18.91
N LEU A 564 5.24 -21.35 20.08
CA LEU A 564 4.77 -20.39 21.07
C LEU A 564 5.90 -19.50 21.60
N ARG A 565 7.10 -20.04 21.88
CA ARG A 565 8.27 -19.23 22.27
C ARG A 565 8.65 -18.20 21.19
N HIS A 566 8.53 -18.55 19.91
CA HIS A 566 8.81 -17.62 18.81
C HIS A 566 7.73 -16.55 18.66
N VAL A 567 6.46 -16.91 18.83
CA VAL A 567 5.34 -15.95 18.89
C VAL A 567 5.55 -14.96 20.04
N GLU A 568 5.86 -15.46 21.24
CA GLU A 568 6.16 -14.63 22.41
C GLU A 568 7.34 -13.69 22.16
N ALA A 569 8.44 -14.19 21.58
CA ALA A 569 9.61 -13.36 21.26
C ALA A 569 9.32 -12.26 20.23
N LEU A 570 8.43 -12.51 19.26
CA LEU A 570 8.03 -11.53 18.25
C LEU A 570 7.01 -10.51 18.76
N ALA A 571 6.11 -10.94 19.64
CA ALA A 571 4.97 -10.16 20.11
C ALA A 571 5.19 -9.42 21.44
N SER A 572 6.20 -9.80 22.22
CA SER A 572 6.46 -9.23 23.54
C SER A 572 7.16 -7.87 23.49
N GLY A 573 6.89 -7.05 24.51
CA GLY A 573 7.47 -5.73 24.68
C GLY A 573 6.63 -4.58 24.11
N VAL A 574 7.10 -3.35 24.35
CA VAL A 574 6.42 -2.09 24.01
C VAL A 574 6.92 -1.46 22.70
N THR A 575 7.76 -2.18 21.95
CA THR A 575 8.34 -1.64 20.72
C THR A 575 7.32 -1.63 19.58
N ARG A 576 7.49 -0.69 18.63
CA ARG A 576 6.68 -0.64 17.41
C ARG A 576 6.75 -1.94 16.60
N LYS A 577 7.91 -2.62 16.57
CA LYS A 577 8.09 -3.96 15.98
C LYS A 577 7.12 -4.95 16.61
N ALA A 578 7.10 -5.03 17.94
CA ALA A 578 6.24 -5.96 18.68
C ALA A 578 4.75 -5.68 18.47
N ALA A 579 4.37 -4.40 18.40
CA ALA A 579 2.99 -4.01 18.10
C ALA A 579 2.55 -4.47 16.68
N ILE A 580 3.36 -4.22 15.65
CA ILE A 580 3.09 -4.67 14.29
C ILE A 580 3.01 -6.21 14.22
N GLN A 581 3.94 -6.90 14.88
CA GLN A 581 3.94 -8.37 14.91
C GLN A 581 2.69 -8.93 15.62
N ARG A 582 2.24 -8.34 16.73
CA ARG A 582 0.98 -8.75 17.40
C ARG A 582 -0.24 -8.70 16.48
N THR A 583 -0.27 -7.74 15.56
CA THR A 583 -1.36 -7.60 14.58
C THR A 583 -1.24 -8.61 13.45
N LEU A 584 -0.01 -8.88 12.96
CA LEU A 584 0.20 -9.72 11.78
C LEU A 584 0.27 -11.22 12.09
N LEU A 585 0.84 -11.60 13.24
CA LEU A 585 1.07 -12.99 13.63
C LEU A 585 -0.16 -13.89 13.48
N PRO A 586 -1.37 -13.50 13.89
CA PRO A 586 -2.55 -14.35 13.69
C PRO A 586 -2.75 -14.79 12.23
N VAL A 587 -2.52 -13.89 11.27
CA VAL A 587 -2.66 -14.17 9.83
C VAL A 587 -1.46 -14.97 9.32
N LEU A 588 -0.25 -14.55 9.70
CA LEU A 588 0.99 -15.23 9.32
C LEU A 588 1.02 -16.69 9.77
N LEU A 589 0.51 -16.99 10.97
CA LEU A 589 0.45 -18.36 11.50
C LEU A 589 -0.42 -19.29 10.63
N GLY A 590 -1.49 -18.76 10.02
CA GLY A 590 -2.31 -19.48 9.06
C GLY A 590 -1.56 -19.72 7.75
N TRP A 591 -0.89 -18.70 7.20
CA TRP A 591 -0.11 -18.86 5.96
C TRP A 591 1.06 -19.84 6.12
N PHE A 592 1.72 -19.85 7.28
CA PHE A 592 2.74 -20.84 7.59
C PHE A 592 2.15 -22.26 7.66
N ALA A 593 0.98 -22.43 8.27
CA ALA A 593 0.24 -23.70 8.32
C ALA A 593 -0.12 -24.22 6.91
N ASP A 594 -0.38 -23.31 5.98
CA ASP A 594 -0.66 -23.62 4.58
C ASP A 594 0.61 -23.87 3.73
N SER A 595 1.75 -24.11 4.36
CA SER A 595 3.03 -24.33 3.69
C SER A 595 3.68 -25.67 4.07
N ALA A 596 4.90 -25.90 3.59
CA ALA A 596 5.63 -27.16 3.78
C ALA A 596 6.19 -27.35 5.20
N ASP A 597 6.74 -26.30 5.81
CA ASP A 597 7.31 -26.35 7.17
C ASP A 597 6.90 -25.10 7.98
N PRO A 598 5.77 -25.16 8.71
CA PRO A 598 5.27 -24.03 9.50
C PRO A 598 6.23 -23.59 10.61
N ASP A 599 6.87 -24.55 11.29
CA ASP A 599 7.80 -24.28 12.39
C ASP A 599 9.07 -23.55 11.90
N ALA A 600 9.65 -24.02 10.79
CA ALA A 600 10.79 -23.35 10.18
C ALA A 600 10.42 -21.97 9.64
N GLY A 601 9.23 -21.82 9.05
CA GLY A 601 8.71 -20.52 8.58
C GLY A 601 8.64 -19.48 9.68
N LEU A 602 8.08 -19.85 10.85
CA LEU A 602 7.97 -18.97 12.00
C LEU A 602 9.34 -18.61 12.61
N LEU A 603 10.25 -19.59 12.72
CA LEU A 603 11.62 -19.33 13.15
C LEU A 603 12.36 -18.40 12.17
N GLY A 604 12.19 -18.61 10.88
CA GLY A 604 12.73 -17.78 9.81
C GLY A 604 12.22 -16.34 9.92
N LEU A 605 10.92 -16.16 10.12
CA LEU A 605 10.32 -14.83 10.32
C LEU A 605 10.93 -14.12 11.52
N ARG A 606 11.14 -14.85 12.62
CA ARG A 606 11.79 -14.29 13.82
C ARG A 606 13.20 -13.81 13.49
N LYS A 607 14.03 -14.64 12.87
CA LYS A 607 15.42 -14.28 12.53
C LYS A 607 15.49 -13.08 11.58
N VAL A 608 14.65 -13.04 10.53
CA VAL A 608 14.56 -11.89 9.62
C VAL A 608 14.09 -10.64 10.38
N SER A 609 13.10 -10.78 11.26
CA SER A 609 12.60 -9.68 12.07
C SER A 609 13.62 -9.18 13.10
N ASP A 610 14.51 -10.03 13.58
CA ASP A 610 15.60 -9.65 14.49
C ASP A 610 16.70 -8.88 13.73
N ALA A 611 17.02 -9.30 12.50
CA ALA A 611 17.97 -8.60 11.64
C ALA A 611 17.45 -7.25 11.12
N LEU A 612 16.20 -7.20 10.64
CA LEU A 612 15.63 -6.03 9.95
C LEU A 612 14.62 -5.24 10.76
N GLY A 613 14.22 -5.68 11.95
CA GLY A 613 13.12 -5.08 12.71
C GLY A 613 13.34 -3.64 13.19
N LYS A 614 14.56 -3.10 13.07
CA LYS A 614 14.87 -1.68 13.29
C LYS A 614 14.80 -0.84 12.02
N THR A 615 14.68 -1.45 10.85
CA THR A 615 14.66 -0.76 9.56
C THR A 615 13.23 -0.30 9.23
N PRO A 616 13.00 1.02 9.04
CA PRO A 616 11.66 1.55 8.83
C PRO A 616 10.95 0.99 7.58
N TRP A 617 11.69 0.66 6.52
CA TRP A 617 11.12 0.11 5.29
C TRP A 617 10.57 -1.31 5.49
N TYR A 618 11.25 -2.15 6.27
CA TYR A 618 10.80 -3.53 6.53
C TYR A 618 9.52 -3.55 7.37
N LEU A 619 9.46 -2.73 8.42
CA LEU A 619 8.24 -2.61 9.22
C LEU A 619 7.07 -2.04 8.41
N ARG A 620 7.35 -1.13 7.46
CA ARG A 620 6.34 -0.68 6.50
C ARG A 620 5.91 -1.79 5.56
N LEU A 621 6.84 -2.55 4.99
CA LEU A 621 6.53 -3.68 4.10
C LEU A 621 5.61 -4.68 4.79
N LEU A 622 5.98 -5.15 5.98
CA LEU A 622 5.17 -6.11 6.74
C LEU A 622 3.75 -5.59 7.03
N ARG A 623 3.63 -4.31 7.37
CA ARG A 623 2.35 -3.71 7.74
C ARG A 623 1.52 -3.37 6.51
N ASP A 624 2.10 -2.68 5.54
CA ASP A 624 1.38 -1.99 4.48
C ASP A 624 1.17 -2.88 3.25
N GLU A 625 1.99 -3.93 3.07
CA GLU A 625 2.01 -4.77 1.86
C GLU A 625 1.69 -6.23 2.20
N GLY A 626 0.40 -6.53 2.35
CA GLY A 626 -0.08 -7.87 2.73
C GLY A 626 0.42 -8.98 1.81
N ALA A 627 0.46 -8.74 0.49
CA ALA A 627 0.97 -9.69 -0.49
C ALA A 627 2.48 -9.97 -0.29
N ALA A 628 3.28 -8.96 0.06
CA ALA A 628 4.70 -9.15 0.35
C ALA A 628 4.91 -9.94 1.65
N ALA A 629 4.08 -9.69 2.67
CA ALA A 629 4.10 -10.46 3.91
C ALA A 629 3.68 -11.94 3.69
N GLU A 630 2.70 -12.18 2.82
CA GLU A 630 2.29 -13.53 2.43
C GLU A 630 3.38 -14.25 1.64
N ASN A 631 3.97 -13.58 0.64
CA ASN A 631 5.10 -14.10 -0.12
C ASN A 631 6.29 -14.42 0.81
N LEU A 632 6.57 -13.55 1.78
CA LEU A 632 7.60 -13.80 2.79
C LEU A 632 7.26 -15.03 3.62
N ALA A 633 6.00 -15.19 4.06
CA ALA A 633 5.59 -16.36 4.80
C ALA A 633 5.81 -17.63 3.98
N ARG A 634 5.32 -17.67 2.73
CA ARG A 634 5.46 -18.79 1.80
C ARG A 634 6.92 -19.16 1.54
N VAL A 635 7.79 -18.17 1.29
CA VAL A 635 9.22 -18.41 1.04
C VAL A 635 9.90 -18.98 2.28
N LEU A 636 9.62 -18.44 3.47
CA LEU A 636 10.23 -18.89 4.72
C LEU A 636 9.83 -20.31 5.12
N SER A 637 8.64 -20.76 4.73
CA SER A 637 8.09 -22.09 5.05
C SER A 637 8.17 -23.10 3.89
N ALA A 638 8.82 -22.77 2.78
CA ALA A 638 8.89 -23.63 1.59
C ALA A 638 9.96 -24.73 1.65
N GLY A 639 10.88 -24.70 2.63
CA GLY A 639 12.00 -25.63 2.70
C GLY A 639 13.23 -25.04 3.37
N ARG A 640 14.41 -25.41 2.87
CA ARG A 640 15.71 -24.93 3.42
C ARG A 640 16.41 -23.95 2.51
N LEU A 641 16.45 -24.16 1.19
CA LEU A 641 17.31 -23.38 0.30
C LEU A 641 16.96 -21.88 0.31
N ALA A 642 15.71 -21.52 -0.03
CA ALA A 642 15.31 -20.12 -0.12
C ALA A 642 15.39 -19.40 1.25
N PRO A 643 14.90 -19.99 2.37
CA PRO A 643 15.09 -19.39 3.70
C PRO A 643 16.56 -19.22 4.08
N ASP A 644 17.42 -20.22 3.83
CA ASP A 644 18.83 -20.13 4.18
C ASP A 644 19.56 -19.08 3.34
N LEU A 645 19.20 -18.89 2.08
CA LEU A 645 19.72 -17.80 1.25
C LEU A 645 19.26 -16.43 1.79
N LEU A 646 18.00 -16.31 2.19
CA LEU A 646 17.43 -15.08 2.74
C LEU A 646 18.03 -14.72 4.11
N LEU A 647 18.22 -15.68 4.99
CA LEU A 647 18.79 -15.44 6.32
C LEU A 647 20.26 -14.98 6.25
N ARG A 648 20.98 -15.33 5.17
CA ARG A 648 22.33 -14.83 4.89
C ARG A 648 22.35 -13.43 4.28
N ALA A 649 21.25 -12.97 3.71
CA ALA A 649 21.09 -11.65 3.10
C ALA A 649 19.66 -11.11 3.36
N PRO A 650 19.31 -10.75 4.61
CA PRO A 650 17.93 -10.41 4.98
C PRO A 650 17.35 -9.27 4.15
N GLU A 651 18.17 -8.33 3.69
CA GLU A 651 17.78 -7.23 2.80
C GLU A 651 17.12 -7.71 1.48
N ALA A 652 17.37 -8.95 1.06
CA ALA A 652 16.72 -9.54 -0.10
C ALA A 652 15.20 -9.70 0.06
N VAL A 653 14.64 -9.55 1.27
CA VAL A 653 13.17 -9.44 1.48
C VAL A 653 12.55 -8.35 0.60
N ALA A 654 13.27 -7.27 0.30
CA ALA A 654 12.77 -6.17 -0.54
C ALA A 654 12.39 -6.63 -1.97
N VAL A 655 12.93 -7.76 -2.42
CA VAL A 655 12.58 -8.39 -3.70
C VAL A 655 11.12 -8.86 -3.73
N LEU A 656 10.56 -9.24 -2.58
CA LEU A 656 9.19 -9.78 -2.48
C LEU A 656 8.10 -8.72 -2.60
N SER A 657 8.45 -7.44 -2.41
CA SER A 657 7.56 -6.28 -2.52
C SER A 657 7.62 -5.55 -3.86
N ALA A 658 8.73 -5.70 -4.60
CA ALA A 658 8.95 -4.89 -5.79
C ALA A 658 8.10 -5.38 -6.98
N PRO A 659 7.48 -4.49 -7.79
CA PRO A 659 6.58 -4.85 -8.91
C PRO A 659 7.19 -5.83 -9.93
N GLU A 660 8.51 -5.84 -10.08
CA GLU A 660 9.28 -6.76 -10.93
C GLU A 660 10.41 -7.43 -10.14
N GLY A 661 10.26 -7.49 -8.82
CA GLY A 661 11.29 -8.01 -7.93
C GLY A 661 11.56 -9.48 -8.19
N LEU A 662 10.53 -10.30 -8.34
CA LEU A 662 10.69 -11.74 -8.50
C LEU A 662 11.20 -12.16 -9.89
N ARG A 663 11.25 -11.26 -10.87
CA ARG A 663 11.69 -11.59 -12.23
C ARG A 663 13.22 -11.82 -12.28
N PRO A 664 13.69 -13.02 -12.68
CA PRO A 664 15.12 -13.27 -12.85
C PRO A 664 15.76 -12.28 -13.83
N ARG A 665 17.02 -11.95 -13.57
CA ARG A 665 17.82 -11.08 -14.44
C ARG A 665 18.50 -11.92 -15.52
N GLY A 666 18.51 -11.42 -16.74
CA GLY A 666 19.18 -12.10 -17.86
C GLY A 666 20.70 -11.93 -17.84
N ARG A 667 21.39 -12.82 -18.57
CA ARG A 667 22.86 -12.93 -18.67
C ARG A 667 23.59 -11.60 -18.79
N ALA A 668 23.24 -10.77 -19.78
CA ALA A 668 23.96 -9.53 -20.05
C ALA A 668 23.99 -8.56 -18.85
N HIS A 669 22.88 -8.47 -18.10
CA HIS A 669 22.81 -7.63 -16.91
C HIS A 669 23.66 -8.19 -15.77
N LEU A 670 23.60 -9.51 -15.57
CA LEU A 670 24.37 -10.21 -14.54
C LEU A 670 25.87 -10.13 -14.82
N GLU A 671 26.29 -10.38 -16.06
CA GLU A 671 27.68 -10.25 -16.48
C GLU A 671 28.20 -8.83 -16.28
N GLN A 672 27.42 -7.81 -16.66
CA GLN A 672 27.81 -6.42 -16.45
C GLN A 672 28.02 -6.10 -14.96
N GLU A 673 27.09 -6.52 -14.09
CA GLU A 673 27.21 -6.31 -12.64
C GLU A 673 28.42 -7.05 -12.06
N VAL A 674 28.59 -8.33 -12.41
CA VAL A 674 29.68 -9.19 -11.92
C VAL A 674 31.04 -8.66 -12.38
N LEU A 675 31.20 -8.31 -13.66
CA LEU A 675 32.46 -7.80 -14.19
C LEU A 675 32.83 -6.44 -13.57
N ALA A 676 31.85 -5.55 -13.37
CA ALA A 676 32.06 -4.28 -12.67
C ALA A 676 32.41 -4.46 -11.18
N ALA A 677 31.86 -5.49 -10.53
CA ALA A 677 32.21 -5.85 -9.16
C ALA A 677 33.64 -6.41 -9.08
N VAL A 678 34.01 -7.34 -9.95
CA VAL A 678 35.35 -7.94 -10.03
C VAL A 678 36.42 -6.89 -10.30
N GLY A 679 36.15 -5.90 -11.16
CA GLY A 679 37.09 -4.81 -11.46
C GLY A 679 37.44 -3.92 -10.26
N ARG A 680 36.60 -3.89 -9.22
CA ARG A 680 36.79 -3.08 -8.01
C ARG A 680 37.44 -3.82 -6.83
N ALA A 681 37.60 -5.14 -6.93
CA ALA A 681 38.17 -5.94 -5.85
C ALA A 681 39.71 -5.93 -5.87
N ASP A 682 40.33 -6.13 -4.71
CA ASP A 682 41.78 -6.26 -4.52
C ASP A 682 42.14 -7.76 -4.51
N GLY A 683 42.36 -8.32 -5.71
CA GLY A 683 42.77 -9.72 -5.91
C GLY A 683 41.63 -10.70 -6.22
N ALA A 684 42.00 -11.90 -6.68
CA ALA A 684 41.05 -12.90 -7.18
C ALA A 684 40.06 -13.43 -6.12
N GLU A 685 40.52 -13.68 -4.88
CA GLU A 685 39.66 -14.25 -3.84
C GLU A 685 38.57 -13.28 -3.39
N GLN A 686 38.92 -11.99 -3.23
CA GLN A 686 37.94 -10.95 -2.90
C GLN A 686 36.96 -10.74 -4.06
N ALA A 687 37.44 -10.75 -5.31
CA ALA A 687 36.58 -10.65 -6.49
C ALA A 687 35.50 -11.76 -6.50
N VAL A 688 35.91 -13.00 -6.22
CA VAL A 688 35.02 -14.16 -6.24
C VAL A 688 34.06 -14.16 -5.05
N ALA A 689 34.45 -13.62 -3.90
CA ALA A 689 33.51 -13.39 -2.79
C ALA A 689 32.36 -12.44 -3.19
N VAL A 690 32.65 -11.39 -3.97
CA VAL A 690 31.60 -10.48 -4.47
C VAL A 690 30.72 -11.16 -5.53
N VAL A 691 31.33 -11.93 -6.45
CA VAL A 691 30.57 -12.75 -7.43
C VAL A 691 29.60 -13.69 -6.72
N ARG A 692 30.03 -14.34 -5.63
CA ARG A 692 29.18 -15.20 -4.79
C ARG A 692 28.03 -14.44 -4.15
N GLY A 693 28.23 -13.18 -3.75
CA GLY A 693 27.17 -12.30 -3.25
C GLY A 693 26.07 -12.06 -4.29
N VAL A 694 26.46 -11.74 -5.53
CA VAL A 694 25.52 -11.60 -6.66
C VAL A 694 24.80 -12.93 -6.91
N ARG A 695 25.56 -14.04 -6.95
CA ARG A 695 25.01 -15.38 -7.10
C ARG A 695 23.96 -15.73 -6.06
N ARG A 696 24.23 -15.49 -4.77
CA ARG A 696 23.30 -15.75 -3.66
C ARG A 696 22.00 -14.98 -3.83
N ARG A 697 22.08 -13.69 -4.15
CA ARG A 697 20.92 -12.80 -4.30
C ARG A 697 20.03 -13.24 -5.46
N GLU A 698 20.61 -13.57 -6.60
CA GLU A 698 19.85 -13.95 -7.79
C GLU A 698 19.34 -15.40 -7.69
N MET A 699 20.08 -16.30 -7.05
CA MET A 699 19.57 -17.63 -6.71
C MET A 699 18.39 -17.54 -5.75
N PHE A 700 18.42 -16.65 -4.76
CA PHE A 700 17.26 -16.37 -3.90
C PHE A 700 16.07 -15.84 -4.71
N ARG A 701 16.29 -14.90 -5.62
CA ARG A 701 15.24 -14.34 -6.48
C ARG A 701 14.54 -15.44 -7.29
N THR A 702 15.31 -16.28 -7.97
CA THR A 702 14.78 -17.41 -8.75
C THR A 702 14.05 -18.40 -7.87
N ALA A 703 14.63 -18.79 -6.72
CA ALA A 703 14.00 -19.71 -5.77
C ALA A 703 12.69 -19.16 -5.17
N ALA A 704 12.64 -17.87 -4.84
CA ALA A 704 11.44 -17.21 -4.34
C ALA A 704 10.35 -17.16 -5.42
N ALA A 705 10.71 -16.81 -6.66
CA ALA A 705 9.79 -16.79 -7.79
C ALA A 705 9.18 -18.17 -8.06
N ASP A 706 10.03 -19.20 -8.06
CA ASP A 706 9.65 -20.60 -8.25
C ASP A 706 8.69 -21.10 -7.17
N VAL A 707 9.03 -20.88 -5.89
CA VAL A 707 8.19 -21.25 -4.75
C VAL A 707 6.82 -20.54 -4.80
N ILE A 708 6.80 -19.24 -5.05
CA ILE A 708 5.57 -18.45 -5.06
C ILE A 708 4.67 -18.86 -6.23
N ALA A 709 5.23 -19.03 -7.43
CA ALA A 709 4.49 -19.47 -8.60
C ALA A 709 3.95 -20.90 -8.43
N SER A 710 4.77 -21.82 -7.91
CA SER A 710 4.34 -23.19 -7.59
C SER A 710 3.17 -23.21 -6.60
N ALA A 711 3.19 -22.31 -5.60
CA ALA A 711 2.11 -22.20 -4.63
C ALA A 711 0.81 -21.62 -5.19
N ARG A 712 0.86 -20.87 -6.29
CA ARG A 712 -0.34 -20.34 -6.99
C ARG A 712 -0.98 -21.38 -7.88
N LEU A 713 -0.18 -22.20 -8.56
CA LEU A 713 -0.68 -23.33 -9.36
C LEU A 713 -1.58 -24.26 -8.52
N LEU A 714 -1.25 -24.50 -7.25
CA LEU A 714 -2.12 -25.20 -6.29
C LEU A 714 -3.55 -24.64 -6.19
N ASN A 715 -3.69 -23.32 -6.21
CA ASN A 715 -4.97 -22.64 -6.01
C ASN A 715 -5.80 -22.58 -7.30
N GLU A 716 -5.15 -22.65 -8.46
CA GLU A 716 -5.79 -22.60 -9.78
C GLU A 716 -6.23 -23.99 -10.28
N VAL A 717 -5.64 -25.09 -9.79
CA VAL A 717 -5.97 -26.49 -10.13
C VAL A 717 -7.42 -26.90 -9.74
N ALA A 718 -8.20 -26.00 -9.13
CA ALA A 718 -9.66 -26.12 -9.08
C ALA A 718 -10.36 -25.95 -10.45
N GLN A 719 -9.64 -25.55 -11.52
CA GLN A 719 -10.11 -25.64 -12.90
C GLN A 719 -9.01 -26.22 -13.81
N PRO A 720 -9.28 -27.33 -14.54
CA PRO A 720 -8.27 -27.95 -15.40
C PRO A 720 -8.03 -27.07 -16.63
N THR A 721 -6.82 -26.53 -16.77
CA THR A 721 -6.35 -25.96 -18.03
C THR A 721 -5.11 -26.73 -18.49
N VAL A 722 -5.32 -27.63 -19.44
CA VAL A 722 -4.27 -28.07 -20.37
C VAL A 722 -4.65 -27.48 -21.71
N SER A 723 -3.90 -26.49 -22.19
CA SER A 723 -4.03 -26.00 -23.55
C SER A 723 -2.76 -26.34 -24.33
N TRP A 724 -2.77 -27.50 -24.98
CA TRP A 724 -2.18 -27.58 -26.32
C TRP A 724 -3.27 -27.17 -27.30
N PRO A 725 -2.97 -26.41 -28.37
CA PRO A 725 -4.00 -26.03 -29.33
C PRO A 725 -4.63 -27.30 -29.92
N PRO A 726 -5.97 -27.38 -30.04
CA PRO A 726 -6.62 -28.48 -30.73
C PRO A 726 -6.20 -28.48 -32.20
N GLN A 727 -6.13 -29.69 -32.77
CA GLN A 727 -5.86 -29.96 -34.19
C GLN A 727 -6.58 -28.94 -35.09
N GLY A 728 -5.82 -28.04 -35.73
CA GLY A 728 -6.39 -27.01 -36.58
C GLY A 728 -5.35 -26.14 -37.27
N GLY A 729 -4.96 -26.55 -38.49
CA GLY A 729 -4.49 -25.66 -39.55
C GLY A 729 -3.08 -25.06 -39.40
N CYS A 730 -2.16 -25.51 -40.26
CA CYS A 730 -0.90 -24.84 -40.54
C CYS A 730 -1.08 -23.32 -40.76
N GLY A 731 -0.39 -22.52 -39.95
CA GLY A 731 -0.24 -21.08 -40.13
C GLY A 731 1.22 -20.69 -39.98
N ALA A 732 2.00 -20.86 -41.05
CA ALA A 732 3.28 -20.18 -41.22
C ALA A 732 3.06 -18.66 -41.29
N PRO A 733 4.01 -17.80 -40.84
CA PRO A 733 3.88 -16.36 -41.02
C PRO A 733 3.82 -16.02 -42.52
N ALA A 734 2.76 -15.31 -42.89
CA ALA A 734 2.44 -14.98 -44.28
C ALA A 734 3.50 -14.09 -44.93
N ILE A 735 4.08 -14.60 -46.01
CA ILE A 735 4.66 -13.80 -47.11
C ILE A 735 3.46 -13.26 -47.93
N PRO A 736 3.45 -11.99 -48.42
CA PRO A 736 2.29 -11.45 -49.13
C PRO A 736 2.10 -12.13 -50.50
N PRO A 737 0.85 -12.25 -51.01
CA PRO A 737 0.57 -13.05 -52.18
C PRO A 737 0.80 -12.27 -53.48
N THR A 738 1.55 -12.85 -54.42
CA THR A 738 1.46 -12.47 -55.84
C THR A 738 0.82 -13.60 -56.64
N ALA A 739 -0.19 -13.18 -57.41
CA ALA A 739 -1.03 -13.86 -58.38
C ALA A 739 -0.54 -15.19 -59.00
N ARG A 740 -1.50 -16.11 -59.13
CA ARG A 740 -1.44 -17.36 -59.92
C ARG A 740 -1.19 -17.10 -61.41
N PHE A 741 -0.37 -17.93 -62.05
CA PHE A 741 -0.56 -18.39 -63.44
C PHE A 741 -0.13 -19.88 -63.59
N PRO A 742 -0.65 -20.61 -64.60
CA PRO A 742 -0.80 -22.07 -64.56
C PRO A 742 0.34 -22.86 -65.24
N HIS A 743 0.31 -24.17 -65.00
CA HIS A 743 1.07 -25.30 -65.56
C HIS A 743 2.06 -25.07 -66.72
N GLY A 744 3.25 -25.65 -66.52
CA GLY A 744 4.02 -26.35 -67.57
C GLY A 744 5.23 -25.61 -68.12
N VAL A 745 6.34 -26.36 -68.24
CA VAL A 745 7.61 -26.05 -68.94
C VAL A 745 8.71 -25.40 -68.07
N ARG A 746 9.79 -26.15 -67.83
CA ARG A 746 11.14 -25.63 -67.49
C ARG A 746 11.73 -24.97 -68.75
N PRO A 747 12.47 -23.85 -68.64
CA PRO A 747 13.92 -23.99 -68.66
C PRO A 747 14.70 -22.94 -67.85
N ALA A 748 16.01 -23.17 -67.80
CA ALA A 748 17.07 -22.38 -67.19
C ALA A 748 17.17 -20.92 -67.70
N VAL A 749 17.86 -20.07 -66.92
CA VAL A 749 19.06 -19.29 -67.32
C VAL A 749 19.20 -18.01 -66.46
N GLU A 750 20.43 -17.85 -65.95
CA GLU A 750 21.20 -16.65 -65.56
C GLU A 750 20.71 -15.64 -64.51
N VAL A 751 21.69 -15.33 -63.65
CA VAL A 751 21.71 -14.34 -62.58
C VAL A 751 22.31 -13.05 -63.14
N PRO A 752 21.62 -11.90 -63.07
CA PRO A 752 22.27 -10.60 -63.20
C PRO A 752 22.57 -9.96 -61.83
N SER A 753 23.78 -9.41 -61.76
CA SER A 753 24.43 -8.78 -60.63
C SER A 753 23.76 -7.49 -60.15
N ALA A 754 23.17 -7.51 -58.95
CA ALA A 754 22.89 -6.30 -58.17
C ALA A 754 22.68 -6.63 -56.67
N LEU A 755 23.64 -7.31 -56.05
CA LEU A 755 23.76 -7.45 -54.59
C LEU A 755 25.24 -7.44 -54.21
N ARG A 756 25.88 -6.28 -54.39
CA ARG A 756 27.04 -5.88 -53.59
C ARG A 756 26.55 -4.69 -52.76
N ASP A 757 26.88 -4.70 -51.49
CA ASP A 757 26.56 -3.70 -50.46
C ASP A 757 25.22 -3.94 -49.73
N CYS A 758 25.20 -4.95 -48.87
CA CYS A 758 24.46 -4.97 -47.60
C CYS A 758 25.12 -6.00 -46.66
N GLU A 759 25.77 -5.51 -45.59
CA GLU A 759 26.33 -6.29 -44.48
C GLU A 759 25.26 -7.17 -43.79
N PRO A 760 25.64 -8.28 -43.12
CA PRO A 760 24.70 -9.10 -42.35
C PRO A 760 24.30 -8.37 -41.08
N HIS A 761 23.17 -7.67 -41.13
CA HIS A 761 22.55 -7.06 -39.96
C HIS A 761 21.94 -8.15 -39.06
N VAL A 762 22.61 -8.40 -37.94
CA VAL A 762 22.06 -9.06 -36.75
C VAL A 762 20.73 -8.38 -36.38
N PRO A 763 19.61 -9.10 -36.18
CA PRO A 763 18.37 -8.45 -35.79
C PRO A 763 18.48 -7.95 -34.34
N ALA A 764 18.64 -6.64 -34.22
CA ALA A 764 18.47 -5.90 -32.99
C ALA A 764 17.03 -6.06 -32.48
N ARG A 765 16.93 -6.36 -31.18
CA ARG A 765 15.68 -6.38 -30.42
C ARG A 765 14.94 -5.05 -30.58
N LEU A 766 13.71 -5.08 -31.11
CA LEU A 766 12.79 -3.95 -31.04
C LEU A 766 12.01 -4.00 -29.73
N SER A 767 12.43 -3.14 -28.82
CA SER A 767 11.69 -2.60 -27.71
C SER A 767 10.48 -1.79 -28.21
N ASN A 768 9.27 -2.35 -28.09
CA ASN A 768 8.08 -1.58 -27.70
C ASN A 768 6.91 -2.53 -27.41
N ARG A 769 6.73 -2.90 -26.13
CA ARG A 769 5.46 -3.38 -25.59
C ARG A 769 5.29 -2.84 -24.17
N THR A 770 4.55 -1.75 -24.02
CA THR A 770 3.79 -1.43 -22.81
C THR A 770 2.65 -2.43 -22.69
N ALA A 771 2.97 -3.62 -22.19
CA ALA A 771 2.06 -4.59 -21.62
C ALA A 771 2.84 -5.30 -20.50
N LEU A 772 2.26 -5.42 -19.31
CA LEU A 772 2.81 -6.26 -18.24
C LEU A 772 3.16 -7.64 -18.84
N PRO A 773 4.41 -8.15 -18.74
CA PRO A 773 4.67 -9.50 -19.19
C PRO A 773 3.92 -10.46 -18.27
N GLU A 774 3.11 -11.33 -18.87
CA GLU A 774 2.35 -12.38 -18.19
C GLU A 774 3.29 -13.24 -17.33
N GLU A 775 2.88 -13.51 -16.09
CA GLU A 775 3.52 -14.48 -15.20
C GLU A 775 3.64 -15.85 -15.90
N PRO A 776 4.65 -16.70 -15.59
CA PRO A 776 4.82 -17.97 -16.28
C PRO A 776 3.55 -18.83 -16.18
N ALA A 777 2.89 -19.04 -17.33
CA ALA A 777 1.63 -19.76 -17.45
C ALA A 777 1.87 -21.29 -17.40
N GLY A 778 1.92 -21.84 -16.19
CA GLY A 778 1.92 -23.28 -15.94
C GLY A 778 3.28 -23.92 -15.62
N PRO A 779 3.30 -25.23 -15.28
CA PRO A 779 4.48 -25.93 -14.79
C PRO A 779 5.68 -25.94 -15.75
N GLY A 780 5.44 -26.01 -17.07
CA GLY A 780 6.52 -26.02 -18.08
C GLY A 780 7.25 -24.69 -18.18
N ALA A 781 6.51 -23.59 -18.29
CA ALA A 781 7.10 -22.24 -18.31
C ALA A 781 7.92 -21.95 -17.05
N LEU A 782 7.53 -22.52 -15.90
CA LEU A 782 8.27 -22.39 -14.66
C LEU A 782 9.61 -23.15 -14.69
N VAL A 783 9.63 -24.37 -15.24
CA VAL A 783 10.86 -25.15 -15.42
C VAL A 783 11.83 -24.42 -16.34
N ASP A 784 11.33 -23.88 -17.46
CA ASP A 784 12.16 -23.14 -18.43
C ASP A 784 12.73 -21.86 -17.80
N MET A 785 11.90 -21.12 -17.06
CA MET A 785 12.34 -19.92 -16.34
C MET A 785 13.47 -20.22 -15.34
N VAL A 786 13.36 -21.30 -14.56
CA VAL A 786 14.41 -21.69 -13.61
C VAL A 786 15.67 -22.13 -14.36
N GLY A 787 15.53 -22.93 -15.42
CA GLY A 787 16.64 -23.41 -16.25
C GLY A 787 17.44 -22.27 -16.88
N ASP A 788 16.75 -21.33 -17.54
CA ASP A 788 17.35 -20.14 -18.14
C ASP A 788 18.03 -19.27 -17.07
N ALA A 789 17.33 -18.97 -15.97
CA ALA A 789 17.85 -18.11 -14.91
C ALA A 789 19.11 -18.67 -14.24
N LEU A 790 19.15 -19.97 -13.96
CA LEU A 790 20.32 -20.61 -13.38
C LEU A 790 21.48 -20.71 -14.37
N SER A 791 21.20 -20.87 -15.67
CA SER A 791 22.22 -20.93 -16.72
C SER A 791 22.84 -19.56 -16.96
N ASP A 792 22.02 -18.52 -17.09
CA ASP A 792 22.49 -17.13 -17.14
C ASP A 792 23.32 -16.75 -15.91
N LEU A 793 22.88 -17.19 -14.73
CA LEU A 793 23.61 -16.97 -13.48
C LEU A 793 24.97 -17.69 -13.44
N ASN A 794 25.01 -18.95 -13.89
CA ASN A 794 26.25 -19.73 -13.98
C ASN A 794 27.21 -19.11 -15.01
N ALA A 795 26.73 -18.70 -16.19
CA ALA A 795 27.52 -18.02 -17.22
C ALA A 795 28.15 -16.73 -16.68
N ALA A 796 27.36 -15.87 -16.02
CA ALA A 796 27.87 -14.65 -15.39
C ALA A 796 28.88 -14.94 -14.27
N THR A 797 28.63 -15.99 -13.47
CA THR A 797 29.55 -16.44 -12.41
C THR A 797 30.90 -16.89 -13.00
N LEU A 798 30.87 -17.66 -14.10
CA LEU A 798 32.08 -18.11 -14.80
C LEU A 798 32.82 -16.95 -15.48
N ALA A 799 32.10 -15.99 -16.07
CA ALA A 799 32.71 -14.79 -16.64
C ALA A 799 33.45 -13.97 -15.57
N GLY A 800 32.84 -13.82 -14.39
CA GLY A 800 33.47 -13.16 -13.24
C GLY A 800 34.70 -13.91 -12.72
N ALA A 801 34.60 -15.24 -12.58
CA ALA A 801 35.73 -16.07 -12.14
C ALA A 801 36.88 -16.06 -13.15
N LEU A 802 36.57 -16.12 -14.45
CA LEU A 802 37.55 -15.98 -15.53
C LEU A 802 38.25 -14.63 -15.45
N ARG A 803 37.49 -13.53 -15.33
CA ARG A 803 38.07 -12.18 -15.22
C ARG A 803 38.93 -12.03 -13.97
N ALA A 804 38.51 -12.59 -12.85
CA ALA A 804 39.28 -12.60 -11.61
C ALA A 804 40.60 -13.36 -11.76
N ALA A 805 40.55 -14.59 -12.29
CA ALA A 805 41.74 -15.43 -12.53
C ALA A 805 42.73 -14.78 -13.51
N VAL A 806 42.23 -14.16 -14.58
CA VAL A 806 43.08 -13.47 -15.57
C VAL A 806 43.75 -12.24 -14.93
N ARG A 807 42.98 -11.41 -14.22
CA ARG A 807 43.48 -10.16 -13.64
C ARG A 807 44.57 -10.36 -12.60
N ASP A 808 44.45 -11.42 -11.81
CA ASP A 808 45.38 -11.71 -10.72
C ASP A 808 46.81 -11.95 -11.20
N THR A 809 46.97 -12.58 -12.37
CA THR A 809 48.28 -12.98 -12.89
C THR A 809 48.70 -12.19 -14.15
N TRP A 810 47.78 -11.85 -15.04
CA TRP A 810 48.08 -11.25 -16.35
C TRP A 810 47.51 -9.82 -16.54
N GLY A 811 46.86 -9.25 -15.51
CA GLY A 811 46.22 -7.94 -15.63
C GLY A 811 45.05 -7.97 -16.61
N ASP A 812 45.08 -7.16 -17.66
CA ASP A 812 43.91 -7.02 -18.54
C ASP A 812 43.86 -8.00 -19.70
N GLU A 813 45.00 -8.56 -20.13
CA GLU A 813 45.09 -9.38 -21.34
C GLU A 813 45.86 -10.68 -21.11
N LEU A 814 45.19 -11.80 -21.40
CA LEU A 814 45.78 -13.14 -21.37
C LEU A 814 46.53 -13.39 -22.70
N PRO A 815 47.72 -14.05 -22.70
CA PRO A 815 48.52 -14.31 -23.92
C PRO A 815 47.84 -15.26 -24.93
N THR A 816 46.67 -15.80 -24.59
CA THR A 816 45.82 -16.64 -25.43
C THR A 816 44.39 -16.09 -25.38
N ARG A 817 43.65 -16.20 -26.49
CA ARG A 817 42.17 -16.17 -26.43
C ARG A 817 41.71 -17.40 -25.68
N PHE A 818 40.65 -17.27 -24.88
CA PHE A 818 40.15 -18.33 -24.01
C PHE A 818 38.63 -18.30 -23.99
N ALA A 819 37.99 -19.44 -24.23
CA ALA A 819 36.55 -19.60 -24.23
C ALA A 819 36.15 -20.81 -23.39
N VAL A 820 35.05 -20.66 -22.66
CA VAL A 820 34.39 -21.71 -21.89
C VAL A 820 33.13 -22.11 -22.64
N ILE A 821 33.00 -23.38 -22.96
CA ILE A 821 31.84 -23.94 -23.66
C ILE A 821 31.04 -24.75 -22.65
N GLY A 822 29.81 -24.35 -22.36
CA GLY A 822 28.89 -25.11 -21.53
C GLY A 822 28.41 -26.37 -22.26
N LEU A 823 28.24 -27.46 -21.51
CA LEU A 823 27.72 -28.74 -21.99
C LEU A 823 26.56 -29.21 -21.10
N GLY A 824 25.99 -30.38 -21.43
CA GLY A 824 24.98 -31.04 -20.63
C GLY A 824 23.78 -30.14 -20.35
N ARG A 825 23.31 -30.12 -19.10
CA ARG A 825 22.16 -29.28 -18.70
C ARG A 825 22.52 -27.80 -18.65
N PHE A 826 23.80 -27.45 -18.56
CA PHE A 826 24.23 -26.05 -18.53
C PHE A 826 24.10 -25.41 -19.91
N GLY A 827 24.75 -25.98 -20.92
CA GLY A 827 24.61 -25.49 -22.30
C GLY A 827 23.23 -25.76 -22.92
N GLY A 828 22.42 -26.62 -22.30
CA GLY A 828 21.02 -26.82 -22.67
C GLY A 828 20.03 -25.84 -22.04
N HIS A 829 20.46 -24.91 -21.18
CA HIS A 829 19.57 -24.03 -20.38
C HIS A 829 18.56 -24.79 -19.50
N GLU A 830 18.98 -25.93 -18.96
CA GLU A 830 18.11 -26.89 -18.26
C GLU A 830 18.58 -27.16 -16.83
N LEU A 831 19.34 -26.24 -16.25
CA LEU A 831 19.86 -26.40 -14.90
C LEU A 831 18.75 -26.47 -13.84
N SER A 832 18.95 -27.36 -12.88
CA SER A 832 18.27 -27.36 -11.58
C SER A 832 19.19 -26.74 -10.52
N TYR A 833 18.64 -26.29 -9.38
CA TYR A 833 19.42 -25.63 -8.30
C TYR A 833 20.66 -26.39 -7.80
N GLY A 834 20.65 -27.72 -7.90
CA GLY A 834 21.75 -28.60 -7.49
C GLY A 834 22.65 -29.08 -8.63
N SER A 835 22.62 -28.42 -9.80
CA SER A 835 23.38 -28.85 -10.97
C SER A 835 24.79 -28.26 -10.98
N ASP A 836 25.74 -29.06 -11.45
CA ASP A 836 27.11 -28.65 -11.73
C ASP A 836 27.18 -27.87 -13.06
N ALA A 837 28.30 -27.20 -13.33
CA ALA A 837 28.60 -26.59 -14.61
C ALA A 837 29.52 -27.51 -15.43
N ASP A 838 28.92 -28.31 -16.30
CA ASP A 838 29.65 -29.10 -17.31
C ASP A 838 30.25 -28.16 -18.37
N VAL A 839 31.57 -28.16 -18.57
CA VAL A 839 32.25 -27.26 -19.50
C VAL A 839 33.41 -27.91 -20.27
N LEU A 840 33.75 -27.30 -21.41
CA LEU A 840 35.03 -27.46 -22.12
C LEU A 840 35.80 -26.14 -22.10
N PHE A 841 37.13 -26.25 -22.07
CA PHE A 841 38.01 -25.09 -22.16
C PHE A 841 38.75 -25.09 -23.50
N VAL A 842 38.47 -24.08 -24.30
CA VAL A 842 39.05 -23.87 -25.62
C VAL A 842 39.95 -22.65 -25.55
N HIS A 843 41.15 -22.74 -26.14
CA HIS A 843 42.01 -21.57 -26.25
C HIS A 843 42.62 -21.44 -27.65
N GLU A 844 43.14 -20.26 -27.97
CA GLU A 844 43.91 -20.02 -29.19
C GLU A 844 45.02 -19.00 -28.89
N PRO A 845 46.30 -19.32 -29.13
CA PRO A 845 47.40 -18.38 -28.95
C PRO A 845 47.13 -17.06 -29.67
N ARG A 846 47.43 -15.93 -29.03
CA ARG A 846 47.41 -14.63 -29.73
C ARG A 846 48.56 -14.55 -30.73
N GLU A 847 48.43 -13.65 -31.70
CA GLU A 847 49.46 -13.43 -32.70
C GLU A 847 50.78 -13.02 -32.02
N GLY A 848 51.86 -13.73 -32.34
CA GLY A 848 53.19 -13.50 -31.74
C GLY A 848 53.44 -14.21 -30.39
N THR A 849 52.45 -14.89 -29.81
CA THR A 849 52.63 -15.68 -28.58
C THR A 849 53.10 -17.10 -28.90
N ASP A 850 54.09 -17.60 -28.16
CA ASP A 850 54.50 -19.01 -28.21
C ASP A 850 53.37 -19.98 -27.79
N GLU A 851 53.21 -21.09 -28.51
CA GLU A 851 52.11 -22.05 -28.25
C GLU A 851 52.20 -22.69 -26.86
N GLN A 852 53.41 -22.97 -26.34
CA GLN A 852 53.58 -23.58 -25.03
C GLN A 852 53.33 -22.58 -23.90
N GLU A 853 53.71 -21.32 -24.09
CA GLU A 853 53.34 -20.23 -23.19
C GLU A 853 51.82 -20.05 -23.13
N ALA A 854 51.16 -19.96 -24.29
CA ALA A 854 49.71 -19.84 -24.39
C ALA A 854 48.97 -21.00 -23.71
N ALA A 855 49.42 -22.24 -23.93
CA ALA A 855 48.83 -23.43 -23.31
C ALA A 855 49.01 -23.45 -21.78
N ARG A 856 50.20 -23.08 -21.28
CA ARG A 856 50.45 -22.95 -19.83
C ARG A 856 49.55 -21.90 -19.18
N ALA A 857 49.38 -20.75 -19.84
CA ALA A 857 48.49 -19.69 -19.37
C ALA A 857 47.01 -20.14 -19.34
N ALA A 858 46.52 -20.77 -20.41
CA ALA A 858 45.16 -21.32 -20.45
C ALA A 858 44.91 -22.34 -19.33
N PHE A 859 45.88 -23.25 -19.11
CA PHE A 859 45.78 -24.27 -18.07
C PHE A 859 45.75 -23.66 -16.67
N ALA A 860 46.60 -22.65 -16.42
CA ALA A 860 46.64 -21.94 -15.15
C ALA A 860 45.31 -21.22 -14.87
N VAL A 861 44.75 -20.51 -15.86
CA VAL A 861 43.42 -19.86 -15.74
C VAL A 861 42.33 -20.88 -15.42
N ALA A 862 42.26 -21.99 -16.16
CA ALA A 862 41.24 -23.02 -15.95
C ALA A 862 41.30 -23.62 -14.54
N ASN A 863 42.50 -23.90 -14.02
CA ASN A 863 42.66 -24.40 -12.66
C ASN A 863 42.32 -23.35 -11.60
N GLU A 864 42.71 -22.08 -11.83
CA GLU A 864 42.43 -21.01 -10.89
C GLU A 864 40.92 -20.72 -10.81
N MET A 865 40.21 -20.72 -11.94
CA MET A 865 38.74 -20.64 -11.94
C MET A 865 38.11 -21.77 -11.10
N ARG A 866 38.58 -23.01 -11.27
CA ARG A 866 38.10 -24.17 -10.51
C ARG A 866 38.38 -24.00 -9.01
N ARG A 867 39.59 -23.57 -8.64
CA ARG A 867 40.00 -23.32 -7.25
C ARG A 867 39.11 -22.24 -6.60
N LEU A 868 39.00 -21.09 -7.26
CA LEU A 868 38.26 -19.93 -6.76
C LEU A 868 36.79 -20.25 -6.49
N LEU A 869 36.12 -20.93 -7.42
CA LEU A 869 34.71 -21.28 -7.26
C LEU A 869 34.47 -22.37 -6.21
N GLN A 870 35.47 -23.21 -5.92
CA GLN A 870 35.41 -24.26 -4.91
C GLN A 870 35.94 -23.85 -3.53
N LEU A 871 36.44 -22.61 -3.37
CA LEU A 871 36.88 -22.11 -2.06
C LEU A 871 35.79 -22.33 -0.99
N PRO A 872 36.10 -22.91 0.18
CA PRO A 872 35.10 -23.16 1.22
C PRO A 872 34.29 -21.91 1.55
N THR A 873 32.97 -22.03 1.52
CA THR A 873 32.06 -20.93 1.83
C THR A 873 30.77 -21.47 2.42
N VAL A 874 29.98 -20.57 3.00
CA VAL A 874 28.64 -20.85 3.53
C VAL A 874 27.58 -20.93 2.42
N ASP A 875 27.90 -20.50 1.20
CA ASP A 875 27.02 -20.56 0.03
C ASP A 875 27.15 -21.90 -0.73
N PRO A 876 26.12 -22.33 -1.48
CA PRO A 876 26.27 -23.48 -2.38
C PRO A 876 27.41 -23.23 -3.39
N PRO A 877 28.42 -24.12 -3.47
CA PRO A 877 29.51 -23.96 -4.43
C PRO A 877 29.00 -24.17 -5.86
N LEU A 878 29.67 -23.53 -6.83
CA LEU A 878 29.50 -23.86 -8.25
C LEU A 878 30.65 -24.79 -8.65
N LEU A 879 30.36 -26.08 -8.80
CA LEU A 879 31.33 -27.05 -9.25
C LEU A 879 31.47 -26.96 -10.77
N ILE A 880 32.71 -26.88 -11.25
CA ILE A 880 33.05 -26.98 -12.66
C ILE A 880 33.44 -28.43 -12.95
N ASP A 881 32.65 -29.11 -13.78
CA ASP A 881 32.96 -30.43 -14.31
C ASP A 881 33.48 -30.29 -15.75
N ALA A 882 34.62 -30.90 -16.05
CA ALA A 882 35.23 -30.90 -17.38
C ALA A 882 35.44 -32.33 -17.91
N ASP A 883 34.76 -33.32 -17.35
CA ASP A 883 34.97 -34.74 -17.65
C ASP A 883 34.41 -35.17 -19.02
N LEU A 884 33.58 -34.33 -19.65
CA LEU A 884 33.08 -34.53 -21.02
C LEU A 884 34.07 -34.10 -22.12
N ARG A 885 35.27 -33.65 -21.76
CA ARG A 885 36.32 -33.32 -22.73
C ARG A 885 36.87 -34.56 -23.46
N PRO A 886 37.48 -34.40 -24.64
CA PRO A 886 38.20 -35.47 -25.33
C PRO A 886 39.10 -36.28 -24.40
N GLU A 887 38.99 -37.61 -24.45
CA GLU A 887 39.71 -38.57 -23.58
C GLU A 887 39.34 -38.48 -22.08
N GLY A 888 38.29 -37.73 -21.74
CA GLY A 888 37.77 -37.57 -20.39
C GLY A 888 38.82 -37.11 -19.39
N LYS A 889 38.86 -37.75 -18.21
CA LYS A 889 39.84 -37.44 -17.15
C LYS A 889 41.29 -37.58 -17.57
N SER A 890 41.58 -38.45 -18.53
CA SER A 890 42.93 -38.72 -19.04
C SER A 890 43.37 -37.69 -20.09
N GLY A 891 42.44 -36.92 -20.65
CA GLY A 891 42.73 -35.88 -21.63
C GLY A 891 43.15 -34.54 -21.00
N PRO A 892 43.82 -33.67 -21.78
CA PRO A 892 44.24 -32.35 -21.32
C PRO A 892 43.03 -31.49 -20.94
N LEU A 893 43.15 -30.76 -19.82
CA LEU A 893 42.07 -29.92 -19.28
C LEU A 893 41.66 -28.78 -20.23
N VAL A 894 42.63 -28.23 -20.95
CA VAL A 894 42.45 -27.16 -21.95
C VAL A 894 43.04 -27.64 -23.27
N ARG A 895 42.43 -27.28 -24.40
CA ARG A 895 42.92 -27.62 -25.74
C ARG A 895 42.82 -26.42 -26.68
N THR A 896 43.71 -26.36 -27.66
CA THR A 896 43.59 -25.36 -28.73
C THR A 896 42.42 -25.71 -29.65
N LEU A 897 41.84 -24.71 -30.33
CA LEU A 897 40.82 -24.97 -31.36
C LEU A 897 41.35 -25.92 -32.45
N ALA A 898 42.60 -25.75 -32.88
CA ALA A 898 43.26 -26.65 -33.82
C ALA A 898 43.42 -28.08 -33.28
N SER A 899 43.73 -28.24 -31.99
CA SER A 899 43.81 -29.55 -31.32
C SER A 899 42.45 -30.24 -31.27
N TYR A 900 41.36 -29.50 -30.98
CA TYR A 900 40.00 -30.04 -31.09
C TYR A 900 39.69 -30.48 -32.52
N ALA A 901 40.02 -29.67 -33.52
CA ALA A 901 39.76 -30.01 -34.93
C ALA A 901 40.52 -31.26 -35.38
N ALA A 902 41.79 -31.39 -34.97
CA ALA A 902 42.58 -32.58 -35.23
C ALA A 902 42.03 -33.82 -34.51
N TYR A 903 41.59 -33.66 -33.26
CA TYR A 903 41.02 -34.76 -32.48
C TYR A 903 39.73 -35.28 -33.11
N TYR A 904 38.76 -34.40 -33.32
CA TYR A 904 37.45 -34.82 -33.84
C TYR A 904 37.52 -35.36 -35.28
N ARG A 905 38.46 -34.88 -36.10
CA ARG A 905 38.66 -35.44 -37.44
C ARG A 905 39.09 -36.91 -37.43
N ARG A 906 39.84 -37.33 -36.41
CA ARG A 906 40.56 -38.62 -36.43
C ARG A 906 40.05 -39.64 -35.40
N TRP A 907 39.52 -39.18 -34.28
CA TRP A 907 39.17 -40.03 -33.14
C TRP A 907 37.79 -39.73 -32.53
N SER A 908 36.95 -38.90 -33.18
CA SER A 908 35.62 -38.57 -32.64
C SER A 908 34.78 -39.83 -32.43
N LEU A 909 34.22 -39.96 -31.23
CA LEU A 909 33.27 -41.00 -30.88
C LEU A 909 31.83 -40.48 -31.01
N VAL A 910 30.89 -41.38 -31.29
CA VAL A 910 29.48 -41.00 -31.52
C VAL A 910 28.85 -40.33 -30.29
N TRP A 911 29.22 -40.78 -29.08
CA TRP A 911 28.73 -40.19 -27.83
C TRP A 911 29.28 -38.78 -27.58
N GLU A 912 30.48 -38.46 -28.08
CA GLU A 912 31.04 -37.11 -28.00
C GLU A 912 30.22 -36.18 -28.89
N SER A 913 29.89 -36.60 -30.13
CA SER A 913 28.98 -35.87 -31.01
C SER A 913 27.60 -35.65 -30.38
N GLN A 914 27.07 -36.66 -29.67
CA GLN A 914 25.80 -36.53 -28.94
C GLN A 914 25.91 -35.51 -27.79
N ALA A 915 26.96 -35.56 -26.98
CA ALA A 915 27.17 -34.60 -25.90
C ALA A 915 27.32 -33.16 -26.42
N LEU A 916 27.93 -32.99 -27.59
CA LEU A 916 28.11 -31.70 -28.27
C LEU A 916 26.79 -31.07 -28.75
N LEU A 917 25.67 -31.81 -28.81
CA LEU A 917 24.33 -31.21 -29.03
C LEU A 917 23.98 -30.15 -27.98
N ARG A 918 24.58 -30.24 -26.79
CA ARG A 918 24.37 -29.29 -25.70
C ARG A 918 25.45 -28.20 -25.63
N ALA A 919 26.37 -28.14 -26.60
CA ALA A 919 27.47 -27.20 -26.57
C ALA A 919 27.03 -25.75 -26.87
N GLU A 920 27.35 -24.84 -25.96
CA GLU A 920 27.08 -23.39 -26.07
C GLU A 920 28.23 -22.56 -25.49
N PRO A 921 28.67 -21.45 -26.12
CA PRO A 921 29.63 -20.54 -25.51
C PRO A 921 29.05 -19.76 -24.31
N VAL A 922 29.61 -19.97 -23.12
CA VAL A 922 29.07 -19.43 -21.85
C VAL A 922 29.94 -18.37 -21.19
N ALA A 923 31.25 -18.33 -21.47
CA ALA A 923 32.14 -17.28 -20.98
C ALA A 923 33.42 -17.18 -21.84
N GLY A 924 34.11 -16.04 -21.77
CA GLY A 924 35.38 -15.82 -22.46
C GLY A 924 35.23 -15.15 -23.83
N ASP A 925 36.16 -15.44 -24.74
CA ASP A 925 36.24 -14.81 -26.07
C ASP A 925 35.09 -15.28 -26.99
N PRO A 926 34.19 -14.37 -27.42
CA PRO A 926 32.99 -14.74 -28.16
C PRO A 926 33.29 -15.24 -29.58
N ASP A 927 34.36 -14.75 -30.21
CA ASP A 927 34.77 -15.16 -31.55
C ASP A 927 35.32 -16.59 -31.56
N LEU A 928 36.18 -16.90 -30.59
CA LEU A 928 36.69 -18.26 -30.37
C LEU A 928 35.55 -19.24 -30.08
N GLY A 929 34.59 -18.85 -29.24
CA GLY A 929 33.38 -19.63 -28.96
C GLY A 929 32.57 -19.93 -30.22
N ARG A 930 32.29 -18.91 -31.05
CA ARG A 930 31.58 -19.07 -32.33
C ARG A 930 32.28 -20.06 -33.26
N ARG A 931 33.60 -19.91 -33.45
CA ARG A 931 34.37 -20.81 -34.32
C ARG A 931 34.44 -22.25 -33.76
N PHE A 932 34.41 -22.42 -32.44
CA PHE A 932 34.26 -23.75 -31.84
C PHE A 932 32.92 -24.38 -32.19
N ILE A 933 31.82 -23.61 -32.16
CA ILE A 933 30.51 -24.08 -32.60
C ILE A 933 30.53 -24.49 -34.08
N GLU A 934 31.09 -23.64 -34.95
CA GLU A 934 31.25 -23.94 -36.39
C GLU A 934 32.06 -25.23 -36.63
N LEU A 935 33.06 -25.51 -35.79
CA LEU A 935 33.86 -26.73 -35.87
C LEU A 935 33.04 -27.99 -35.54
N ILE A 936 32.14 -27.92 -34.54
CA ILE A 936 31.42 -29.09 -34.04
C ILE A 936 30.06 -29.32 -34.72
N ASP A 937 29.49 -28.30 -35.37
CA ASP A 937 28.18 -28.40 -36.03
C ASP A 937 28.08 -29.58 -37.01
N PRO A 938 29.07 -29.83 -37.89
CA PRO A 938 29.05 -31.00 -38.77
C PRO A 938 29.13 -32.35 -38.03
N LEU A 939 29.65 -32.37 -36.79
CA LEU A 939 29.77 -33.60 -35.99
C LEU A 939 28.45 -33.96 -35.31
N ARG A 940 27.75 -32.95 -34.76
CA ARG A 940 26.49 -33.12 -34.02
C ARG A 940 25.26 -33.09 -34.93
N TYR A 941 25.37 -32.51 -36.12
CA TYR A 941 24.37 -32.57 -37.19
C TYR A 941 25.01 -33.09 -38.50
N PRO A 942 25.26 -34.42 -38.60
CA PRO A 942 25.93 -35.01 -39.77
C PRO A 942 25.15 -34.76 -41.06
N ALA A 943 25.84 -34.45 -42.16
CA ALA A 943 25.22 -33.96 -43.41
C ALA A 943 24.15 -34.88 -44.05
N GLU A 944 24.16 -36.18 -43.75
CA GLU A 944 23.18 -37.18 -44.22
C GLU A 944 22.41 -37.84 -43.06
N GLY A 945 22.53 -37.29 -41.85
CA GLY A 945 22.02 -37.89 -40.61
C GLY A 945 22.90 -39.03 -40.09
N LEU A 946 22.48 -39.62 -38.96
CA LEU A 946 23.14 -40.78 -38.37
C LEU A 946 22.92 -42.06 -39.20
N GLY A 947 23.99 -42.78 -39.49
CA GLY A 947 23.92 -44.15 -40.01
C GLY A 947 23.51 -45.17 -38.95
N GLU A 948 23.00 -46.32 -39.40
CA GLU A 948 22.45 -47.40 -38.56
C GLU A 948 23.42 -47.91 -37.47
N ASP A 949 24.71 -48.03 -37.77
CA ASP A 949 25.70 -48.50 -36.80
C ASP A 949 25.90 -47.52 -35.63
N ALA A 950 25.88 -46.22 -35.92
CA ALA A 950 25.98 -45.18 -34.91
C ALA A 950 24.70 -45.09 -34.04
N ILE A 951 23.52 -45.33 -34.63
CA ILE A 951 22.26 -45.46 -33.89
C ILE A 951 22.34 -46.65 -32.92
N ARG A 952 22.80 -47.82 -33.38
CA ARG A 952 23.01 -49.00 -32.51
C ARG A 952 24.01 -48.73 -31.40
N GLU A 953 25.08 -48.00 -31.68
CA GLU A 953 26.07 -47.60 -30.67
C GLU A 953 25.43 -46.73 -29.59
N ILE A 954 24.69 -45.67 -29.96
CA ILE A 954 23.95 -44.79 -29.03
C ILE A 954 23.00 -45.62 -28.17
N ARG A 955 22.23 -46.54 -28.76
CA ARG A 955 21.31 -47.43 -28.01
C ARG A 955 22.05 -48.31 -27.00
N ARG A 956 23.18 -48.90 -27.39
CA ARG A 956 24.02 -49.72 -26.48
C ARG A 956 24.58 -48.87 -25.33
N LEU A 957 25.02 -47.65 -25.62
CA LEU A 957 25.51 -46.73 -24.60
C LEU A 957 24.42 -46.35 -23.60
N LYS A 958 23.20 -46.07 -24.08
CA LYS A 958 22.05 -45.82 -23.20
C LYS A 958 21.76 -47.01 -22.29
N ALA A 959 21.66 -48.21 -22.85
CA ALA A 959 21.39 -49.43 -22.08
C ALA A 959 22.49 -49.72 -21.04
N ARG A 960 23.76 -49.47 -21.38
CA ARG A 960 24.87 -49.57 -20.44
C ARG A 960 24.77 -48.53 -19.33
N MET A 961 24.45 -47.28 -19.67
CA MET A 961 24.27 -46.23 -18.67
C MET A 961 23.12 -46.54 -17.70
N GLU A 962 22.00 -47.08 -18.19
CA GLU A 962 20.87 -47.53 -17.34
C GLU A 962 21.28 -48.62 -16.34
N SER A 963 22.12 -49.57 -16.76
CA SER A 963 22.55 -50.69 -15.92
C SER A 963 23.71 -50.36 -14.97
N GLU A 964 24.64 -49.49 -15.38
CA GLU A 964 25.88 -49.24 -14.65
C GLU A 964 25.86 -47.97 -13.78
N ARG A 965 25.06 -46.94 -14.13
CA ARG A 965 25.11 -45.63 -13.44
C ARG A 965 24.00 -45.37 -12.44
N LEU A 966 22.94 -46.18 -12.42
CA LEU A 966 21.92 -46.07 -11.38
C LEU A 966 22.56 -46.47 -10.02
N PRO A 967 22.47 -45.62 -8.97
CA PRO A 967 23.09 -45.94 -7.68
C PRO A 967 22.57 -47.27 -7.10
N ARG A 968 23.47 -48.05 -6.48
CA ARG A 968 23.10 -49.34 -5.86
C ARG A 968 22.00 -49.13 -4.82
N GLY A 969 20.88 -49.84 -4.98
CA GLY A 969 19.72 -49.76 -4.08
C GLY A 969 18.75 -48.61 -4.36
N ALA A 970 19.00 -47.78 -5.38
CA ALA A 970 18.03 -46.78 -5.81
C ALA A 970 16.84 -47.45 -6.52
N ASP A 971 15.62 -46.97 -6.24
CA ASP A 971 14.40 -47.43 -6.92
C ASP A 971 14.31 -46.78 -8.32
N PRO A 972 14.39 -47.56 -9.41
CA PRO A 972 14.32 -47.02 -10.77
C PRO A 972 13.00 -46.33 -11.11
N THR A 973 11.92 -46.61 -10.36
CA THR A 973 10.58 -46.06 -10.61
C THR A 973 10.38 -44.67 -10.03
N THR A 974 11.29 -44.23 -9.15
CA THR A 974 11.21 -42.94 -8.44
C THR A 974 12.46 -42.07 -8.65
N HIS A 975 13.42 -42.51 -9.46
CA HIS A 975 14.64 -41.77 -9.78
C HIS A 975 14.43 -40.82 -10.98
N ALA A 976 14.41 -39.51 -10.74
CA ALA A 976 14.12 -38.45 -11.70
C ALA A 976 15.11 -38.36 -12.87
N LYS A 977 16.41 -38.58 -12.62
CA LYS A 977 17.44 -38.45 -13.67
C LYS A 977 17.61 -39.72 -14.51
N LEU A 978 18.02 -40.82 -13.87
CA LEU A 978 18.40 -42.09 -14.51
C LEU A 978 17.32 -43.18 -14.44
N GLY A 979 16.17 -42.92 -13.81
CA GLY A 979 15.08 -43.89 -13.74
C GLY A 979 14.35 -44.06 -15.06
N ARG A 980 13.49 -45.08 -15.13
CA ARG A 980 12.71 -45.40 -16.34
C ARG A 980 11.74 -44.26 -16.64
N GLY A 981 11.77 -43.75 -17.87
CA GLY A 981 10.98 -42.60 -18.32
C GLY A 981 11.33 -41.28 -17.60
N GLY A 982 12.49 -41.22 -16.94
CA GLY A 982 13.02 -40.00 -16.33
C GLY A 982 13.72 -39.09 -17.34
N LEU A 983 14.41 -38.06 -16.84
CA LEU A 983 15.05 -37.02 -17.67
C LEU A 983 15.98 -37.60 -18.72
N SER A 984 16.80 -38.58 -18.36
CA SER A 984 17.77 -39.17 -19.28
C SER A 984 17.11 -39.95 -20.41
N ASP A 985 15.93 -40.55 -20.20
CA ASP A 985 15.22 -41.26 -21.27
C ASP A 985 14.68 -40.27 -22.30
N VAL A 986 14.06 -39.18 -21.84
CA VAL A 986 13.56 -38.11 -22.70
C VAL A 986 14.71 -37.43 -23.45
N GLU A 987 15.78 -37.04 -22.73
CA GLU A 987 16.94 -36.34 -23.30
C GLU A 987 17.58 -37.14 -24.44
N TRP A 988 17.83 -38.43 -24.23
CA TRP A 988 18.48 -39.28 -25.22
C TRP A 988 17.58 -39.55 -26.43
N THR A 989 16.26 -39.67 -26.20
CA THR A 989 15.29 -39.82 -27.29
C THR A 989 15.29 -38.59 -28.19
N VAL A 990 15.23 -37.39 -27.60
CA VAL A 990 15.28 -36.13 -28.35
C VAL A 990 16.62 -35.94 -29.04
N GLN A 991 17.75 -36.21 -28.37
CA GLN A 991 19.08 -36.11 -28.97
C GLN A 991 19.25 -37.05 -30.17
N LEU A 992 18.72 -38.29 -30.09
CA LEU A 992 18.73 -39.21 -31.22
C LEU A 992 17.95 -38.63 -32.41
N LEU A 993 16.78 -38.04 -32.18
CA LEU A 993 16.01 -37.35 -33.23
C LEU A 993 16.79 -36.18 -33.83
N GLN A 994 17.45 -35.36 -33.00
CA GLN A 994 18.29 -34.25 -33.46
C GLN A 994 19.45 -34.72 -34.35
N MET A 995 20.13 -35.81 -33.99
CA MET A 995 21.24 -36.32 -34.79
C MET A 995 20.79 -37.04 -36.07
N ARG A 996 19.60 -37.64 -36.07
CA ARG A 996 19.01 -38.28 -37.27
C ARG A 996 18.47 -37.27 -38.26
N HIS A 997 17.84 -36.20 -37.78
CA HIS A 997 17.02 -35.32 -38.61
C HIS A 997 17.48 -33.86 -38.63
N GLY A 998 18.33 -33.42 -37.70
CA GLY A 998 18.76 -32.02 -37.59
C GLY A 998 19.54 -31.51 -38.79
N TRP A 999 20.08 -32.40 -39.63
CA TRP A 999 20.69 -32.01 -40.90
C TRP A 999 19.66 -31.50 -41.91
N ALA A 1000 18.47 -32.11 -41.96
CA ALA A 1000 17.36 -31.74 -42.83
C ALA A 1000 16.43 -30.69 -42.20
N GLU A 1001 16.30 -30.73 -40.86
CA GLU A 1001 15.36 -29.90 -40.10
C GLU A 1001 16.10 -28.91 -39.19
N PRO A 1002 16.30 -27.64 -39.61
CA PRO A 1002 17.03 -26.64 -38.83
C PRO A 1002 16.41 -26.35 -37.45
N GLY A 1003 15.09 -26.53 -37.29
CA GLY A 1003 14.41 -26.33 -36.01
C GLY A 1003 14.89 -27.29 -34.90
N LEU A 1004 15.46 -28.45 -35.26
CA LEU A 1004 16.07 -29.38 -34.32
C LEU A 1004 17.47 -28.95 -33.87
N ARG A 1005 18.07 -27.92 -34.47
CA ARG A 1005 19.42 -27.42 -34.14
C ARG A 1005 19.42 -26.44 -32.96
N THR A 1006 18.78 -26.86 -31.87
CA THR A 1006 18.75 -26.13 -30.59
C THR A 1006 19.45 -26.96 -29.50
N THR A 1007 20.00 -26.30 -28.50
CA THR A 1007 20.59 -26.98 -27.33
C THR A 1007 19.54 -27.38 -26.29
N ARG A 1008 18.29 -26.94 -26.44
CA ARG A 1008 17.19 -27.15 -25.47
C ARG A 1008 16.31 -28.34 -25.86
N THR A 1009 16.09 -29.27 -24.93
CA THR A 1009 15.33 -30.52 -25.12
C THR A 1009 13.88 -30.27 -25.48
N ARG A 1010 13.20 -29.37 -24.75
CA ARG A 1010 11.77 -29.10 -24.99
C ARG A 1010 11.53 -28.38 -26.32
N GLU A 1011 12.42 -27.47 -26.69
CA GLU A 1011 12.38 -26.82 -28.02
C GLU A 1011 12.62 -27.83 -29.14
N ALA A 1012 13.61 -28.72 -28.98
CA ALA A 1012 13.87 -29.78 -29.95
C ALA A 1012 12.70 -30.78 -30.05
N LEU A 1013 12.05 -31.11 -28.93
CA LEU A 1013 10.85 -31.96 -28.91
C LEU A 1013 9.67 -31.30 -29.64
N ALA A 1014 9.45 -30.00 -29.41
CA ALA A 1014 8.43 -29.23 -30.10
C ALA A 1014 8.73 -29.10 -31.61
N ALA A 1015 10.00 -28.90 -31.98
CA ALA A 1015 10.42 -28.86 -33.38
C ALA A 1015 10.24 -30.23 -34.07
N ALA A 1016 10.57 -31.34 -33.38
CA ALA A 1016 10.34 -32.69 -33.87
C ALA A 1016 8.83 -32.94 -34.10
N HIS A 1017 7.98 -32.46 -33.19
CA HIS A 1017 6.54 -32.57 -33.34
C HIS A 1017 6.01 -31.73 -34.51
N ALA A 1018 6.49 -30.50 -34.67
CA ALA A 1018 6.04 -29.58 -35.72
C ALA A 1018 6.30 -30.10 -37.14
N VAL A 1019 7.29 -30.97 -37.30
CA VAL A 1019 7.65 -31.63 -38.57
C VAL A 1019 7.23 -33.11 -38.59
N GLU A 1020 6.32 -33.50 -37.69
CA GLU A 1020 5.67 -34.81 -37.64
C GLU A 1020 6.61 -36.02 -37.45
N LEU A 1021 7.83 -35.81 -36.91
CA LEU A 1021 8.75 -36.90 -36.54
C LEU A 1021 8.29 -37.66 -35.30
N ILE A 1022 7.41 -37.04 -34.51
CA ILE A 1022 6.80 -37.61 -33.31
C ILE A 1022 5.33 -37.19 -33.25
N THR A 1023 4.48 -38.12 -32.80
CA THR A 1023 3.04 -37.87 -32.66
C THR A 1023 2.77 -36.84 -31.56
N THR A 1024 1.61 -36.17 -31.61
CA THR A 1024 1.19 -35.24 -30.56
C THR A 1024 1.14 -35.90 -29.18
N GLU A 1025 0.61 -37.13 -29.09
CA GLU A 1025 0.49 -37.86 -27.81
C GLU A 1025 1.86 -38.20 -27.22
N ASP A 1026 2.80 -38.61 -28.06
CA ASP A 1026 4.16 -38.95 -27.63
C ASP A 1026 4.93 -37.71 -27.19
N ALA A 1027 4.83 -36.62 -27.96
CA ALA A 1027 5.44 -35.36 -27.61
C ALA A 1027 4.91 -34.82 -26.28
N GLN A 1028 3.59 -34.86 -26.07
CA GLN A 1028 2.98 -34.48 -24.79
C GLN A 1028 3.46 -35.36 -23.63
N THR A 1029 3.51 -36.68 -23.84
CA THR A 1029 3.93 -37.63 -22.81
C THR A 1029 5.39 -37.41 -22.39
N LEU A 1030 6.29 -37.18 -23.35
CA LEU A 1030 7.70 -36.89 -23.07
C LEU A 1030 7.88 -35.51 -22.40
N ASP A 1031 7.11 -34.50 -22.82
CA ASP A 1031 7.14 -33.16 -22.24
C ASP A 1031 6.65 -33.17 -20.78
N GLU A 1032 5.53 -33.84 -20.51
CA GLU A 1032 4.99 -34.02 -19.15
C GLU A 1032 6.00 -34.69 -18.22
N ALA A 1033 6.65 -35.77 -18.69
CA ALA A 1033 7.66 -36.47 -17.91
C ALA A 1033 8.91 -35.60 -17.66
N TRP A 1034 9.36 -34.85 -18.66
CA TRP A 1034 10.48 -33.92 -18.53
C TRP A 1034 10.20 -32.81 -17.51
N ILE A 1035 9.04 -32.17 -17.60
CA ILE A 1035 8.62 -31.12 -16.67
C ILE A 1035 8.54 -31.69 -15.26
N LEU A 1036 7.83 -32.80 -15.07
CA LEU A 1036 7.62 -33.38 -13.76
C LEU A 1036 8.94 -33.81 -13.10
N ALA A 1037 9.80 -34.51 -13.83
CA ALA A 1037 11.10 -34.95 -13.30
C ALA A 1037 12.04 -33.76 -13.00
N SER A 1038 12.00 -32.69 -13.81
CA SER A 1038 12.75 -31.46 -13.53
C SER A 1038 12.25 -30.76 -12.27
N ARG A 1039 10.92 -30.65 -12.10
CA ARG A 1039 10.30 -30.08 -10.89
C ARG A 1039 10.61 -30.91 -9.65
N VAL A 1040 10.63 -32.24 -9.74
CA VAL A 1040 11.01 -33.11 -8.60
C VAL A 1040 12.44 -32.79 -8.13
N ARG A 1041 13.40 -32.65 -9.05
CA ARG A 1041 14.79 -32.31 -8.67
C ARG A 1041 14.89 -30.92 -8.04
N ASN A 1042 14.16 -29.94 -8.56
CA ASN A 1042 14.06 -28.60 -7.97
C ASN A 1042 13.45 -28.66 -6.56
N ALA A 1043 12.34 -29.37 -6.39
CA ALA A 1043 11.64 -29.57 -5.12
C ALA A 1043 12.56 -30.16 -4.06
N VAL A 1044 13.29 -31.24 -4.41
CA VAL A 1044 14.21 -31.91 -3.47
C VAL A 1044 15.29 -30.96 -2.99
N MET A 1045 15.89 -30.17 -3.89
CA MET A 1045 16.92 -29.19 -3.50
C MET A 1045 16.32 -28.04 -2.67
N LEU A 1046 15.16 -27.50 -3.06
CA LEU A 1046 14.49 -26.42 -2.33
C LEU A 1046 14.11 -26.83 -0.90
N VAL A 1047 13.53 -28.02 -0.74
CA VAL A 1047 13.10 -28.57 0.55
C VAL A 1047 14.29 -28.93 1.43
N ARG A 1048 15.26 -29.67 0.90
CA ARG A 1048 16.34 -30.25 1.71
C ARG A 1048 17.58 -29.37 1.84
N GLY A 1049 17.75 -28.40 0.94
CA GLY A 1049 18.99 -27.63 0.81
C GLY A 1049 20.17 -28.45 0.29
N ARG A 1050 19.93 -29.67 -0.22
CA ARG A 1050 20.95 -30.55 -0.80
C ARG A 1050 20.41 -31.26 -2.05
N PRO A 1051 21.27 -31.49 -3.06
CA PRO A 1051 20.85 -32.12 -4.31
C PRO A 1051 20.40 -33.56 -4.08
N GLY A 1052 19.48 -34.03 -4.93
CA GLY A 1052 19.03 -35.41 -4.96
C GLY A 1052 18.19 -35.69 -6.20
N ASP A 1053 18.33 -36.90 -6.73
CA ASP A 1053 17.63 -37.34 -7.94
C ASP A 1053 16.45 -38.29 -7.63
N THR A 1054 16.12 -38.51 -6.35
CA THR A 1054 15.00 -39.36 -5.90
C THR A 1054 14.20 -38.62 -4.82
N PHE A 1055 12.92 -38.97 -4.70
CA PHE A 1055 12.05 -38.49 -3.63
C PHE A 1055 12.64 -38.75 -2.24
N PRO A 1056 12.45 -37.84 -1.27
CA PRO A 1056 12.91 -38.03 0.10
C PRO A 1056 12.20 -39.22 0.78
N THR A 1057 12.91 -39.93 1.66
CA THR A 1057 12.32 -40.99 2.49
C THR A 1057 11.71 -40.47 3.79
N ASP A 1058 12.14 -39.29 4.25
CA ASP A 1058 11.55 -38.65 5.42
C ASP A 1058 10.14 -38.13 5.08
N VAL A 1059 9.17 -38.43 5.95
CA VAL A 1059 7.75 -38.15 5.71
C VAL A 1059 7.48 -36.64 5.60
N ARG A 1060 8.19 -35.80 6.36
CA ARG A 1060 8.02 -34.34 6.33
C ARG A 1060 8.65 -33.75 5.09
N GLU A 1061 9.87 -34.16 4.75
CA GLU A 1061 10.54 -33.75 3.50
C GLU A 1061 9.71 -34.17 2.28
N LEU A 1062 9.12 -35.37 2.30
CA LEU A 1062 8.29 -35.86 1.20
C LEU A 1062 6.96 -35.10 1.08
N ALA A 1063 6.30 -34.78 2.19
CA ALA A 1063 5.10 -33.95 2.20
C ALA A 1063 5.39 -32.51 1.70
N ALA A 1064 6.55 -31.96 2.05
CA ALA A 1064 7.00 -30.66 1.55
C ALA A 1064 7.22 -30.67 0.02
N VAL A 1065 7.84 -31.73 -0.51
CA VAL A 1065 7.99 -31.94 -1.96
C VAL A 1065 6.61 -32.02 -2.64
N ALA A 1066 5.65 -32.74 -2.04
CA ALA A 1066 4.29 -32.83 -2.57
C ALA A 1066 3.61 -31.46 -2.64
N ARG A 1067 3.73 -30.64 -1.59
CA ARG A 1067 3.19 -29.27 -1.58
C ARG A 1067 3.81 -28.40 -2.68
N TYR A 1068 5.12 -28.46 -2.87
CA TYR A 1068 5.78 -27.74 -3.95
C TYR A 1068 5.29 -28.20 -5.34
N LEU A 1069 5.06 -29.49 -5.54
CA LEU A 1069 4.65 -30.04 -6.83
C LEU A 1069 3.19 -29.73 -7.20
N GLY A 1070 2.36 -29.31 -6.25
CA GLY A 1070 0.95 -29.02 -6.50
C GLY A 1070 -0.04 -29.95 -5.79
N TYR A 1071 0.41 -30.71 -4.80
CA TYR A 1071 -0.45 -31.65 -4.06
C TYR A 1071 -0.83 -31.10 -2.67
N GLY A 1072 -2.12 -31.18 -2.34
CA GLY A 1072 -2.64 -30.78 -1.03
C GLY A 1072 -2.17 -31.68 0.12
N PRO A 1073 -2.39 -31.27 1.38
CA PRO A 1073 -2.07 -32.11 2.53
C PRO A 1073 -2.80 -33.46 2.48
N GLY A 1074 -2.07 -34.56 2.68
CA GLY A 1074 -2.59 -35.93 2.61
C GLY A 1074 -2.46 -36.61 1.24
N HIS A 1075 -2.08 -35.89 0.18
CA HIS A 1075 -2.02 -36.40 -1.20
C HIS A 1075 -0.62 -36.88 -1.64
N VAL A 1076 0.24 -37.27 -0.70
CA VAL A 1076 1.60 -37.76 -1.01
C VAL A 1076 1.56 -39.06 -1.82
N GLY A 1077 0.61 -39.95 -1.54
CA GLY A 1077 0.44 -41.19 -2.28
C GLY A 1077 0.09 -40.95 -3.75
N GLU A 1078 -0.85 -40.03 -4.00
CA GLU A 1078 -1.29 -39.62 -5.33
C GLU A 1078 -0.13 -39.02 -6.13
N MET A 1079 0.67 -38.13 -5.53
CA MET A 1079 1.89 -37.60 -6.16
C MET A 1079 2.84 -38.68 -6.65
N LEU A 1080 3.13 -39.69 -5.83
CA LEU A 1080 4.04 -40.78 -6.20
C LEU A 1080 3.44 -41.67 -7.30
N GLU A 1081 2.13 -41.90 -7.27
CA GLU A 1081 1.43 -42.67 -8.29
C GLU A 1081 1.40 -41.93 -9.63
N ASP A 1082 1.09 -40.63 -9.63
CA ASP A 1082 1.11 -39.77 -10.81
C ASP A 1082 2.50 -39.71 -11.43
N TYR A 1083 3.54 -39.56 -10.60
CA TYR A 1083 4.92 -39.62 -11.06
C TYR A 1083 5.22 -40.95 -11.77
N ARG A 1084 4.92 -42.08 -11.11
CA ARG A 1084 5.13 -43.41 -11.68
C ARG A 1084 4.31 -43.66 -12.94
N ARG A 1085 3.08 -43.13 -13.01
CA ARG A 1085 2.20 -43.25 -14.19
C ARG A 1085 2.78 -42.48 -15.37
N THR A 1086 3.19 -41.24 -15.14
CA THR A 1086 3.77 -40.36 -16.15
C THR A 1086 5.06 -40.93 -16.70
N THR A 1087 5.97 -41.36 -15.83
CA THR A 1087 7.26 -41.94 -16.26
C THR A 1087 7.08 -43.31 -16.92
N ARG A 1088 6.10 -44.13 -16.51
CA ARG A 1088 5.78 -45.38 -17.23
C ARG A 1088 5.28 -45.12 -18.65
N ARG A 1089 4.41 -44.13 -18.86
CA ARG A 1089 3.96 -43.72 -20.21
C ARG A 1089 5.13 -43.22 -21.05
N ALA A 1090 5.97 -42.36 -20.50
CA ALA A 1090 7.16 -41.87 -21.19
C ALA A 1090 8.14 -43.01 -21.53
N ARG A 1091 8.29 -44.01 -20.64
CA ARG A 1091 9.13 -45.18 -20.93
C ARG A 1091 8.60 -45.98 -22.13
N ALA A 1092 7.29 -46.19 -22.23
CA ALA A 1092 6.70 -46.87 -23.39
C ALA A 1092 6.97 -46.11 -24.71
N VAL A 1093 6.89 -44.77 -24.67
CA VAL A 1093 7.25 -43.92 -25.81
C VAL A 1093 8.74 -44.06 -26.17
N VAL A 1094 9.62 -44.07 -25.17
CA VAL A 1094 11.08 -44.24 -25.37
C VAL A 1094 11.40 -45.62 -25.92
N GLU A 1095 10.74 -46.67 -25.45
CA GLU A 1095 10.92 -48.03 -25.97
C GLU A 1095 10.56 -48.12 -27.45
N ARG A 1096 9.50 -47.43 -27.88
CA ARG A 1096 9.12 -47.35 -29.30
C ARG A 1096 10.06 -46.45 -30.12
N LEU A 1097 10.29 -45.21 -29.69
CA LEU A 1097 10.98 -44.19 -30.51
C LEU A 1097 12.51 -44.30 -30.45
N PHE A 1098 13.06 -44.69 -29.30
CA PHE A 1098 14.50 -44.77 -29.11
C PHE A 1098 15.03 -46.18 -29.35
N TYR A 1099 14.32 -47.25 -28.92
CA TYR A 1099 14.80 -48.64 -29.04
C TYR A 1099 14.21 -49.44 -30.22
N ASP A 1100 13.19 -48.92 -30.91
CA ASP A 1100 12.39 -49.62 -31.94
C ASP A 1100 11.78 -50.94 -31.45
N TYR A 1101 11.35 -51.00 -30.19
CA TYR A 1101 10.59 -52.15 -29.69
C TYR A 1101 9.15 -52.03 -30.18
N GLU A 1102 8.68 -53.03 -30.93
CA GLU A 1102 7.26 -53.20 -31.23
C GLU A 1102 6.53 -53.58 -29.92
N ASN A 1103 5.37 -52.95 -29.68
CA ASN A 1103 4.54 -53.20 -28.50
C ASN A 1103 3.98 -54.62 -28.46
#